data_AF-G7K421-F1
#
_entry.id   AF-G7K421-F1
#
_cell.length_a   1.000
_cell.length_b   1.000
_cell.length_c   1.000
_cell.angle_alpha   90.00
_cell.angle_beta   90.00
_cell.angle_gamma   90.00
#
_symmetry.space_group_name_H-M   'P 1'
#
loop_
_entity.id
_entity.type
_entity.pdbx_description
1 polymer ?
#
loop_
_entity_poly.entity_id
_entity_poly.type
_entity_poly.pdbx_seq_one_letter_code
_entity_poly.pdbx_strand_id
1 'polypeptide(L)'
;MDMEMEMEMEMENSNRGNQIKSGSFRKGSFRKGSFRLGGKDHTVVELGSIDTQKLLLEGGGGEIREKQKTLKNSLSIKQMKSLTALCDTILPSINDFVPVSDDDESAATFYRISASMAGTPERLGGIISERLIHPMTMVLKLVLWFLSTWLGTIILCGMGCLSTKFPFIHTFPDLPLHKRQQIMQSWSLSFFRHLRMFFRTIKLLTLLIFFTQVDESEDNCSWKAIGYCGPDPEFKAQLKNHFLHGACKEKQDSEEGDNDAELAIGPLYKGLVHLNYPRDIIVDTLRRFGFPVSVSRRKQKTAPSLSSPSLVVQCDAVVVGSGSGGGVVAGILANAGYKVLVLEKGGYSARNNLSLLEGPTMDQMYQAGGLVATDDMNIFILSGSTVGGGSAINWSACIKTPQHVCKEWCEKHGLELFESELYQEAMEAVCEKMGVQSEIEEEGFNNAILRKGCQEMGYPVNNIPRNASPDHYCGWCCLGCKDGKKKGTSETWLVDLVKSGNGAILPGCTAMKVLHKKKKGSGEKTARGVAFEFEYRGSKDICVVESKVTIVACGTLNTPSLLKRSGLKNNNIGRNLHLHPVVMAWGYFPDTPVEPTGASEVWPETWKKSYEGGIMTAMSPVVAEFEKSGYGAVIQTPALHPGTFSIVMPWVSGSDIKDRMRKFSRTAHIFALARDQGSGNVHSPSRISYEMEDVDEENLQKGIDKVLRILAAAGAEEIGTHHNKGNTLNVKNASYHEFEQFVKKESSRSLTDLSTPLCSAHQMGSCRMGSNPKESVVKETGETWEVEDLFVADASVFPTALGMNPMITVQSIAYCTAQSVLQVLKRKRTK
;
A
#
# COMPACT_ATOMS: atom_id res chain seq x y z
N MET A 1 -40.26 18.86 39.96
CA MET A 1 -38.88 19.41 40.07
C MET A 1 -38.29 19.52 38.67
N ASP A 2 -38.88 20.28 37.74
CA ASP A 2 -39.33 21.71 37.72
C ASP A 2 -38.22 22.53 37.01
N MET A 3 -38.35 23.08 35.79
CA MET A 3 -39.47 23.65 34.99
C MET A 3 -39.77 25.13 35.31
N GLU A 4 -39.28 26.03 34.44
CA GLU A 4 -39.88 27.26 33.85
C GLU A 4 -38.76 28.02 33.06
N MET A 5 -38.95 28.59 31.85
CA MET A 5 -39.71 29.80 31.43
C MET A 5 -39.11 31.12 31.97
N GLU A 6 -38.99 32.26 31.27
CA GLU A 6 -39.48 32.87 29.99
C GLU A 6 -38.30 33.65 29.28
N MET A 7 -38.33 34.41 28.16
CA MET A 7 -39.22 34.86 27.05
C MET A 7 -38.27 35.13 25.81
N GLU A 8 -38.64 35.11 24.51
CA GLU A 8 -39.36 36.07 23.62
C GLU A 8 -38.79 37.51 23.44
N MET A 9 -39.06 38.29 22.36
CA MET A 9 -39.22 38.06 20.89
C MET A 9 -39.49 39.41 20.16
N GLU A 10 -38.82 39.72 19.04
CA GLU A 10 -39.23 40.68 17.96
C GLU A 10 -38.18 40.61 16.80
N MET A 11 -38.41 40.65 15.48
CA MET A 11 -39.34 41.38 14.56
C MET A 11 -39.01 42.88 14.37
N GLU A 12 -39.03 43.49 13.18
CA GLU A 12 -38.99 42.97 11.78
C GLU A 12 -38.55 44.10 10.80
N ASN A 13 -38.31 43.76 9.53
CA ASN A 13 -38.47 44.57 8.30
C ASN A 13 -37.95 46.04 8.20
N SER A 14 -37.11 46.29 7.18
CA SER A 14 -37.30 47.44 6.27
C SER A 14 -36.68 47.19 4.89
N ASN A 15 -37.38 47.58 3.82
CA ASN A 15 -37.02 47.29 2.43
C ASN A 15 -37.11 48.56 1.57
N ARG A 16 -36.02 48.92 0.87
CA ARG A 16 -35.86 49.95 -0.18
C ARG A 16 -34.44 49.80 -0.76
N GLY A 17 -34.16 49.83 -2.06
CA GLY A 17 -35.03 49.97 -3.23
C GLY A 17 -34.65 51.19 -4.08
N ASN A 18 -33.84 50.99 -5.12
CA ASN A 18 -33.74 51.93 -6.24
C ASN A 18 -33.14 51.29 -7.51
N GLN A 19 -33.58 51.77 -8.67
CA GLN A 19 -33.07 51.41 -10.00
C GLN A 19 -32.19 52.54 -10.58
N ILE A 20 -31.60 52.32 -11.77
CA ILE A 20 -31.53 53.22 -12.96
C ILE A 20 -30.14 53.29 -13.62
N LYS A 21 -30.15 53.28 -14.98
CA LYS A 21 -29.06 53.47 -15.97
C LYS A 21 -27.98 52.38 -15.98
N SER A 22 -27.74 51.59 -17.04
CA SER A 22 -27.72 51.79 -18.51
C SER A 22 -26.41 52.36 -19.06
N GLY A 23 -25.60 51.49 -19.69
CA GLY A 23 -24.46 51.84 -20.53
C GLY A 23 -24.34 50.82 -21.66
N SER A 24 -24.37 51.28 -22.92
CA SER A 24 -24.37 50.41 -24.11
C SER A 24 -23.36 50.93 -25.11
N PHE A 25 -22.48 50.06 -25.62
CA PHE A 25 -21.70 50.36 -26.83
C PHE A 25 -21.58 49.18 -27.81
N ARG A 26 -21.84 49.55 -29.07
CA ARG A 26 -21.78 48.87 -30.37
C ARG A 26 -20.73 47.73 -30.47
N LYS A 27 -21.10 46.54 -30.99
CA LYS A 27 -21.32 46.16 -32.41
C LYS A 27 -20.06 46.23 -33.31
N GLY A 28 -19.50 45.06 -33.61
CA GLY A 28 -18.88 44.73 -34.91
C GLY A 28 -19.84 43.84 -35.75
N SER A 29 -19.58 43.65 -37.05
CA SER A 29 -20.53 42.99 -37.99
C SER A 29 -19.82 42.34 -39.19
N PHE A 30 -20.63 41.71 -40.08
CA PHE A 30 -20.30 41.05 -41.35
C PHE A 30 -19.74 39.61 -41.24
N ARG A 31 -20.08 38.65 -42.14
CA ARG A 31 -20.97 38.70 -43.33
C ARG A 31 -21.72 37.36 -43.53
N LYS A 32 -22.82 37.39 -44.30
CA LYS A 32 -23.58 36.18 -44.70
C LYS A 32 -22.93 35.45 -45.89
N GLY A 33 -23.05 34.11 -45.89
CA GLY A 33 -23.15 33.27 -47.09
C GLY A 33 -24.39 32.39 -46.99
N SER A 34 -25.03 32.03 -48.10
CA SER A 34 -26.28 31.24 -48.10
C SER A 34 -26.50 30.55 -49.44
N PHE A 35 -26.86 29.26 -49.41
CA PHE A 35 -27.59 28.58 -50.49
C PHE A 35 -28.56 27.53 -49.92
N ARG A 36 -29.38 26.90 -50.76
CA ARG A 36 -30.65 26.25 -50.38
C ARG A 36 -30.71 24.74 -50.72
N LEU A 37 -31.46 24.04 -49.87
CA LEU A 37 -32.40 22.93 -50.17
C LEU A 37 -31.93 21.71 -51.00
N GLY A 38 -32.18 20.52 -50.43
CA GLY A 38 -32.93 19.48 -51.14
C GLY A 38 -32.16 18.20 -51.49
N GLY A 39 -32.27 17.19 -50.62
CA GLY A 39 -31.86 15.81 -50.90
C GLY A 39 -32.36 14.87 -49.81
N LYS A 40 -33.07 13.81 -50.19
CA LYS A 40 -33.36 12.66 -49.33
C LYS A 40 -32.62 11.47 -49.92
N ASP A 41 -31.51 11.09 -49.32
CA ASP A 41 -30.86 9.81 -49.59
C ASP A 41 -30.82 8.97 -48.32
N HIS A 42 -31.07 7.67 -48.49
CA HIS A 42 -31.07 6.70 -47.41
C HIS A 42 -29.63 6.23 -47.13
N THR A 43 -28.88 7.02 -46.36
CA THR A 43 -27.59 6.55 -45.84
C THR A 43 -27.82 5.45 -44.81
N VAL A 44 -27.62 4.20 -45.22
CA VAL A 44 -27.36 3.09 -44.30
C VAL A 44 -26.04 3.42 -43.61
N VAL A 45 -26.10 3.80 -42.33
CA VAL A 45 -24.89 3.98 -41.53
C VAL A 45 -24.42 2.60 -41.09
N GLU A 46 -23.44 2.06 -41.80
CA GLU A 46 -22.62 0.97 -41.27
C GLU A 46 -21.94 1.48 -40.00
N LEU A 47 -22.41 0.99 -38.85
CA LEU A 47 -21.72 1.14 -37.57
C LEU A 47 -20.53 0.18 -37.53
N GLY A 48 -19.55 0.45 -38.40
CA GLY A 48 -18.22 -0.14 -38.34
C GLY A 48 -17.56 0.13 -36.99
N SER A 49 -16.45 -0.56 -36.74
CA SER A 49 -15.72 -0.59 -35.47
C SER A 49 -15.68 0.76 -34.74
N ILE A 50 -16.33 0.83 -33.57
CA ILE A 50 -15.92 1.77 -32.54
C ILE A 50 -14.55 1.28 -32.10
N ASP A 51 -13.53 1.86 -32.71
CA ASP A 51 -12.12 1.53 -32.50
C ASP A 51 -11.74 1.82 -31.04
N THR A 52 -11.85 0.79 -30.21
CA THR A 52 -11.44 0.83 -28.82
C THR A 52 -9.93 1.00 -28.67
N GLN A 53 -9.13 0.67 -29.67
CA GLN A 53 -7.68 0.87 -29.64
C GLN A 53 -7.37 2.36 -29.82
N LYS A 54 -7.99 3.04 -30.79
CA LYS A 54 -7.89 4.49 -30.99
C LYS A 54 -8.53 5.29 -29.85
N LEU A 55 -9.62 4.82 -29.25
CA LEU A 55 -10.16 5.41 -28.00
C LEU A 55 -9.23 5.20 -26.78
N LEU A 56 -8.51 4.07 -26.69
CA LEU A 56 -7.50 3.84 -25.65
C LEU A 56 -6.19 4.62 -25.90
N LEU A 57 -5.87 4.96 -27.14
CA LEU A 57 -4.65 5.70 -27.52
C LEU A 57 -4.87 7.23 -27.51
N GLU A 58 -5.92 7.73 -28.17
CA GLU A 58 -6.29 9.16 -28.15
C GLU A 58 -6.87 9.55 -26.77
N GLY A 59 -7.56 8.63 -26.08
CA GLY A 59 -7.90 8.78 -24.66
C GLY A 59 -6.69 8.61 -23.74
N GLY A 60 -5.76 7.71 -24.06
CA GLY A 60 -4.53 7.46 -23.29
C GLY A 60 -3.51 8.60 -23.32
N GLY A 61 -3.56 9.46 -24.35
CA GLY A 61 -2.84 10.75 -24.36
C GLY A 61 -3.63 11.92 -23.78
N GLY A 62 -4.92 11.74 -23.47
CA GLY A 62 -5.88 12.80 -23.15
C GLY A 62 -6.47 12.75 -21.72
N GLU A 63 -6.43 11.61 -21.04
CA GLU A 63 -6.64 11.59 -19.59
C GLU A 63 -5.50 12.36 -18.92
N ILE A 64 -5.88 13.47 -18.30
CA ILE A 64 -5.02 14.35 -17.51
C ILE A 64 -4.20 13.47 -16.55
N ARG A 65 -2.88 13.33 -16.80
CA ARG A 65 -1.89 12.93 -15.77
C ARG A 65 -2.24 13.70 -14.50
N GLU A 66 -2.85 13.05 -13.51
CA GLU A 66 -3.68 13.76 -12.52
C GLU A 66 -2.79 14.72 -11.70
N LYS A 67 -2.72 16.00 -12.10
CA LYS A 67 -1.70 16.96 -11.60
C LYS A 67 -1.79 17.00 -10.08
N GLN A 68 -0.77 16.41 -9.44
CA GLN A 68 -0.88 15.70 -8.15
C GLN A 68 -1.86 16.37 -7.20
N LYS A 69 -3.09 15.84 -7.18
CA LYS A 69 -4.34 16.57 -6.85
C LYS A 69 -4.16 17.50 -5.67
N THR A 70 -4.10 18.80 -5.95
CA THR A 70 -3.52 19.80 -5.04
C THR A 70 -4.29 19.85 -3.72
N LEU A 71 -3.70 19.23 -2.69
CA LEU A 71 -4.38 18.94 -1.43
C LEU A 71 -4.73 20.24 -0.69
N LYS A 72 -6.00 20.40 -0.32
CA LYS A 72 -6.48 21.62 0.34
C LYS A 72 -6.03 21.64 1.78
N ASN A 73 -5.11 22.54 2.09
CA ASN A 73 -4.65 22.74 3.46
C ASN A 73 -5.73 23.44 4.30
N SER A 74 -6.19 22.77 5.36
CA SER A 74 -7.19 23.22 6.33
C SER A 74 -6.57 23.77 7.62
N LEU A 75 -5.24 23.75 7.75
CA LEU A 75 -4.55 24.19 8.95
C LEU A 75 -4.52 25.72 9.03
N SER A 76 -4.74 26.26 10.23
CA SER A 76 -4.59 27.69 10.49
C SER A 76 -3.14 28.15 10.34
N ILE A 77 -2.92 29.43 10.06
CA ILE A 77 -1.59 30.06 9.96
C ILE A 77 -0.71 29.72 11.19
N LYS A 78 -1.31 29.66 12.38
CA LYS A 78 -0.64 29.27 13.63
C LYS A 78 -0.15 27.81 13.62
N GLN A 79 -1.01 26.88 13.22
CA GLN A 79 -0.65 25.46 13.08
C GLN A 79 0.40 25.25 11.99
N MET A 80 0.32 26.00 10.88
CA MET A 80 1.34 25.99 9.83
C MET A 80 2.69 26.50 10.33
N LYS A 81 2.75 27.62 11.07
CA LYS A 81 4.01 28.10 11.67
C LYS A 81 4.68 27.02 12.54
N SER A 82 3.89 26.27 13.31
CA SER A 82 4.38 25.13 14.09
C SER A 82 4.78 23.93 13.24
N LEU A 83 4.04 23.61 12.17
CA LEU A 83 4.37 22.51 11.26
C LEU A 83 5.67 22.79 10.50
N THR A 84 5.82 23.96 9.89
CA THR A 84 7.04 24.42 9.22
C THR A 84 8.25 24.34 10.14
N ALA A 85 8.13 24.86 11.37
CA ALA A 85 9.22 24.80 12.35
C ALA A 85 9.57 23.37 12.80
N LEU A 86 8.61 22.43 12.85
CA LEU A 86 8.88 21.02 13.15
C LEU A 86 9.61 20.35 11.98
N CYS A 87 9.15 20.56 10.74
CA CYS A 87 9.81 20.02 9.55
C CYS A 87 11.24 20.54 9.39
N ASP A 88 11.45 21.85 9.58
CA ASP A 88 12.79 22.49 9.60
C ASP A 88 13.60 22.20 10.88
N THR A 89 13.06 21.44 11.84
CA THR A 89 13.87 20.83 12.90
C THR A 89 14.39 19.46 12.48
N ILE A 90 13.57 18.70 11.76
CA ILE A 90 13.91 17.36 11.27
C ILE A 90 14.90 17.42 10.11
N LEU A 91 14.67 18.30 9.13
CA LEU A 91 15.53 18.56 7.97
C LEU A 91 15.81 20.07 7.86
N PRO A 92 16.77 20.61 8.63
CA PRO A 92 17.19 22.00 8.57
C PRO A 92 18.08 22.29 7.35
N SER A 93 18.25 23.57 7.04
CA SER A 93 19.37 24.07 6.25
C SER A 93 20.66 24.04 7.07
N ILE A 94 21.75 23.55 6.49
CA ILE A 94 23.08 23.47 7.10
C ILE A 94 24.07 24.16 6.15
N ASN A 95 24.56 25.34 6.55
CA ASN A 95 25.39 26.20 5.70
C ASN A 95 26.89 25.91 5.81
N ASP A 96 27.33 25.33 6.93
CA ASP A 96 28.75 25.11 7.23
C ASP A 96 29.37 23.93 6.44
N PHE A 97 28.59 23.27 5.57
CA PHE A 97 29.08 22.25 4.65
C PHE A 97 29.83 22.89 3.47
N VAL A 98 31.11 22.54 3.35
CA VAL A 98 32.01 22.93 2.26
C VAL A 98 32.21 21.71 1.34
N PRO A 99 31.82 21.77 0.05
CA PRO A 99 32.09 20.68 -0.90
C PRO A 99 33.58 20.54 -1.16
N VAL A 100 34.05 19.30 -1.38
CA VAL A 100 35.46 18.98 -1.68
C VAL A 100 35.68 18.80 -3.19
N SER A 101 34.60 18.56 -3.94
CA SER A 101 34.58 18.28 -5.38
C SER A 101 33.29 18.79 -6.05
N ASP A 102 33.23 18.80 -7.39
CA ASP A 102 32.01 19.17 -8.13
C ASP A 102 30.88 18.14 -7.92
N ASP A 103 31.19 16.86 -7.67
CA ASP A 103 30.17 15.87 -7.29
C ASP A 103 29.56 16.17 -5.91
N ASP A 104 30.32 16.79 -5.01
CA ASP A 104 29.82 17.32 -3.74
C ASP A 104 28.96 18.59 -3.90
N GLU A 105 28.82 19.22 -5.07
CA GLU A 105 27.84 20.30 -5.25
C GLU A 105 26.43 19.80 -4.98
N SER A 106 26.13 18.56 -5.41
CA SER A 106 24.87 17.88 -5.11
C SER A 106 24.68 17.65 -3.60
N ALA A 107 25.76 17.28 -2.90
CA ALA A 107 25.76 17.12 -1.45
C ALA A 107 25.54 18.46 -0.74
N ALA A 108 26.32 19.49 -1.08
CA ALA A 108 26.21 20.83 -0.50
C ALA A 108 24.81 21.43 -0.72
N THR A 109 24.20 21.20 -1.89
CA THR A 109 22.81 21.56 -2.17
C THR A 109 21.83 20.85 -1.23
N PHE A 110 21.96 19.53 -1.08
CA PHE A 110 21.15 18.74 -0.14
C PHE A 110 21.34 19.17 1.33
N TYR A 111 22.57 19.51 1.77
CA TYR A 111 22.80 20.04 3.12
C TYR A 111 22.18 21.43 3.31
N ARG A 112 22.25 22.32 2.31
CA ARG A 112 21.72 23.70 2.39
C ARG A 112 20.21 23.81 2.25
N ILE A 113 19.52 22.85 1.63
CA ILE A 113 18.04 22.84 1.52
C ILE A 113 17.40 22.39 2.84
N SER A 114 16.40 23.14 3.34
CA SER A 114 15.50 22.70 4.42
C SER A 114 14.20 22.10 3.89
N ALA A 115 13.42 21.46 4.78
CA ALA A 115 12.08 20.98 4.44
C ALA A 115 11.15 22.09 3.93
N SER A 116 11.18 23.28 4.54
CA SER A 116 10.38 24.43 4.09
C SER A 116 10.84 25.01 2.76
N MET A 117 12.15 25.06 2.49
CA MET A 117 12.68 25.43 1.17
C MET A 117 12.19 24.49 0.06
N ALA A 118 11.92 23.23 0.40
CA ALA A 118 11.37 22.23 -0.51
C ALA A 118 9.81 22.17 -0.52
N GLY A 119 9.09 23.02 0.21
CA GLY A 119 7.61 23.03 0.25
C GLY A 119 6.97 21.80 0.94
N THR A 120 7.75 21.02 1.69
CA THR A 120 7.27 19.85 2.42
C THR A 120 6.19 20.17 3.48
N PRO A 121 6.27 21.27 4.26
CA PRO A 121 5.24 21.63 5.25
C PRO A 121 3.85 21.85 4.64
N GLU A 122 3.79 22.47 3.46
CA GLU A 122 2.55 22.79 2.75
C GLU A 122 1.86 21.52 2.27
N ARG A 123 2.64 20.61 1.67
CA ARG A 123 2.23 19.27 1.23
C ARG A 123 1.77 18.41 2.41
N LEU A 124 2.49 18.45 3.53
CA LEU A 124 2.13 17.79 4.78
C LEU A 124 0.84 18.36 5.39
N GLY A 125 0.67 19.68 5.38
CA GLY A 125 -0.56 20.34 5.82
C GLY A 125 -1.78 19.90 5.00
N GLY A 126 -1.62 19.72 3.69
CA GLY A 126 -2.62 19.09 2.81
C GLY A 126 -2.93 17.64 3.19
N ILE A 127 -1.92 16.80 3.43
CA ILE A 127 -2.12 15.39 3.85
C ILE A 127 -2.84 15.29 5.21
N ILE A 128 -2.46 16.10 6.19
CA ILE A 128 -3.12 16.21 7.51
C ILE A 128 -4.57 16.75 7.38
N SER A 129 -4.90 17.38 6.26
CA SER A 129 -6.23 17.96 6.00
C SER A 129 -7.19 17.01 5.31
N GLU A 130 -6.76 16.35 4.23
CA GLU A 130 -7.66 15.58 3.36
C GLU A 130 -7.39 14.06 3.34
N ARG A 131 -6.20 13.57 3.76
CA ARG A 131 -5.81 12.15 3.60
C ARG A 131 -5.57 11.39 4.91
N LEU A 132 -5.11 12.03 5.98
CA LEU A 132 -4.70 11.35 7.21
C LEU A 132 -5.89 10.92 8.09
N ILE A 133 -6.52 9.81 7.72
CA ILE A 133 -7.63 9.19 8.46
C ILE A 133 -7.08 8.31 9.59
N HIS A 134 -6.88 8.89 10.78
CA HIS A 134 -6.45 8.19 11.99
C HIS A 134 -7.15 8.78 13.23
N PRO A 135 -7.48 8.02 14.30
CA PRO A 135 -8.13 8.56 15.50
C PRO A 135 -7.42 9.76 16.13
N MET A 136 -6.08 9.80 16.04
CA MET A 136 -5.26 10.87 16.64
C MET A 136 -5.09 12.12 15.77
N THR A 137 -5.65 12.20 14.57
CA THR A 137 -5.46 13.37 13.66
C THR A 137 -5.97 14.69 14.27
N MET A 138 -7.02 14.64 15.11
CA MET A 138 -7.49 15.84 15.84
C MET A 138 -6.53 16.25 16.97
N VAL A 139 -5.89 15.30 17.65
CA VAL A 139 -4.86 15.57 18.67
C VAL A 139 -3.63 16.19 18.01
N LEU A 140 -3.20 15.69 16.84
CA LEU A 140 -2.14 16.28 16.02
C LEU A 140 -2.45 17.76 15.69
N LYS A 141 -3.65 18.06 15.19
CA LYS A 141 -4.08 19.45 14.91
C LYS A 141 -4.10 20.32 16.16
N LEU A 142 -4.45 19.77 17.33
CA LEU A 142 -4.43 20.49 18.62
C LEU A 142 -3.00 20.78 19.09
N VAL A 143 -2.09 19.80 19.04
CA VAL A 143 -0.69 19.96 19.45
C VAL A 143 0.03 21.00 18.58
N LEU A 144 -0.20 20.99 17.26
CA LEU A 144 0.30 22.03 16.35
C LEU A 144 -0.20 23.44 16.73
N TRP A 145 -1.41 23.58 17.27
CA TRP A 145 -1.90 24.86 17.77
C TRP A 145 -1.26 25.22 19.12
N PHE A 146 -1.13 24.26 20.06
CA PHE A 146 -0.49 24.48 21.36
C PHE A 146 0.95 24.98 21.22
N LEU A 147 1.75 24.38 20.32
CA LEU A 147 3.12 24.78 20.03
C LEU A 147 3.26 26.21 19.45
N SER A 148 2.17 26.81 18.98
CA SER A 148 2.12 28.22 18.52
C SER A 148 1.83 29.22 19.66
N THR A 149 1.72 28.74 20.91
CA THR A 149 1.36 29.53 22.09
C THR A 149 2.41 29.40 23.19
N TRP A 150 2.60 30.47 23.98
CA TRP A 150 3.43 30.46 25.18
C TRP A 150 3.11 29.31 26.15
N LEU A 151 1.89 29.25 26.67
CA LEU A 151 1.42 28.23 27.61
C LEU A 151 1.54 26.81 27.06
N GLY A 152 1.13 26.57 25.80
CA GLY A 152 1.26 25.25 25.18
C GLY A 152 2.71 24.84 24.93
N THR A 153 3.60 25.80 24.64
CA THR A 153 5.04 25.53 24.54
C THR A 153 5.66 25.24 25.91
N ILE A 154 5.23 25.89 26.99
CA ILE A 154 5.66 25.53 28.36
C ILE A 154 5.25 24.09 28.69
N ILE A 155 3.99 23.72 28.40
CA ILE A 155 3.46 22.37 28.68
C ILE A 155 4.20 21.28 27.88
N LEU A 156 4.48 21.53 26.60
CA LEU A 156 5.05 20.51 25.71
C LEU A 156 6.59 20.50 25.70
N CYS A 157 7.24 21.63 25.92
CA CYS A 157 8.71 21.79 25.80
C CYS A 157 9.41 22.05 27.14
N GLY A 158 8.66 22.20 28.23
CA GLY A 158 9.18 22.47 29.57
C GLY A 158 10.08 23.71 29.62
N MET A 159 11.14 23.64 30.43
CA MET A 159 12.13 24.73 30.56
C MET A 159 12.90 25.04 29.27
N GLY A 160 12.85 24.18 28.25
CA GLY A 160 13.50 24.43 26.95
C GLY A 160 13.04 25.73 26.28
N CYS A 161 11.78 26.13 26.50
CA CYS A 161 11.19 27.35 25.94
C CYS A 161 11.71 28.67 26.56
N LEU A 162 12.43 28.59 27.69
CA LEU A 162 12.85 29.76 28.46
C LEU A 162 14.06 30.47 27.82
N SER A 163 14.13 31.79 28.04
CA SER A 163 15.17 32.69 27.54
C SER A 163 15.58 33.67 28.63
N THR A 164 16.87 34.01 28.68
CA THR A 164 17.41 35.09 29.54
C THR A 164 17.18 36.50 28.97
N LYS A 165 16.77 36.59 27.69
CA LYS A 165 16.38 37.83 27.00
C LYS A 165 14.87 37.87 26.80
N PHE A 166 14.26 39.04 26.93
CA PHE A 166 12.83 39.23 26.68
C PHE A 166 12.47 39.00 25.19
N PRO A 167 11.35 38.33 24.85
CA PRO A 167 10.41 37.67 25.76
C PRO A 167 11.03 36.43 26.42
N PHE A 168 10.84 36.29 27.73
CA PHE A 168 11.48 35.22 28.52
C PHE A 168 10.95 33.81 28.23
N ILE A 169 9.85 33.71 27.48
CA ILE A 169 9.24 32.47 26.98
C ILE A 169 9.04 32.65 25.48
N HIS A 170 9.59 31.73 24.68
CA HIS A 170 9.39 31.68 23.22
C HIS A 170 8.37 30.60 22.85
N THR A 171 7.64 30.77 21.75
CA THR A 171 6.84 29.67 21.18
C THR A 171 7.78 28.69 20.45
N PHE A 172 7.38 27.43 20.25
CA PHE A 172 8.28 26.44 19.63
C PHE A 172 8.86 26.91 18.27
N PRO A 173 8.08 27.53 17.35
CA PRO A 173 8.62 28.14 16.13
C PRO A 173 9.70 29.20 16.31
N ASP A 174 9.66 29.95 17.40
CA ASP A 174 10.57 31.08 17.66
C ASP A 174 11.87 30.62 18.35
N LEU A 175 11.99 29.33 18.68
CA LEU A 175 13.19 28.77 19.30
C LEU A 175 14.33 28.53 18.30
N PRO A 176 15.59 28.80 18.70
CA PRO A 176 16.78 28.38 17.95
C PRO A 176 16.78 26.88 17.63
N LEU A 177 17.31 26.52 16.46
CA LEU A 177 17.30 25.14 15.95
C LEU A 177 17.85 24.12 16.97
N HIS A 178 18.96 24.41 17.65
CA HIS A 178 19.53 23.50 18.65
C HIS A 178 18.56 23.19 19.80
N LYS A 179 17.79 24.18 20.28
CA LYS A 179 16.75 23.99 21.29
C LYS A 179 15.59 23.15 20.75
N ARG A 180 15.12 23.44 19.53
CA ARG A 180 14.07 22.64 18.88
C ARG A 180 14.49 21.17 18.75
N GLN A 181 15.73 20.89 18.36
CA GLN A 181 16.25 19.53 18.28
C GLN A 181 16.30 18.83 19.65
N GLN A 182 16.84 19.48 20.68
CA GLN A 182 16.85 18.94 22.06
C GLN A 182 15.44 18.64 22.59
N ILE A 183 14.47 19.51 22.27
CA ILE A 183 13.06 19.29 22.60
C ILE A 183 12.52 18.04 21.89
N MET A 184 12.76 17.89 20.58
CA MET A 184 12.30 16.72 19.82
C MET A 184 12.98 15.41 20.25
N GLN A 185 14.27 15.43 20.63
CA GLN A 185 14.95 14.30 21.28
C GLN A 185 14.29 13.95 22.63
N SER A 186 13.94 14.94 23.45
CA SER A 186 13.27 14.67 24.73
C SER A 186 11.85 14.13 24.56
N TRP A 187 11.18 14.42 23.44
CA TRP A 187 9.93 13.77 23.04
C TRP A 187 10.11 12.32 22.58
N SER A 188 11.13 12.02 21.77
CA SER A 188 11.36 10.67 21.23
C SER A 188 11.72 9.64 22.31
N LEU A 189 12.32 10.11 23.41
CA LEU A 189 12.71 9.32 24.59
C LEU A 189 11.81 9.59 25.83
N SER A 190 10.73 10.36 25.68
CA SER A 190 9.87 10.75 26.80
C SER A 190 9.17 9.55 27.43
N PHE A 191 8.99 9.54 28.75
CA PHE A 191 8.12 8.55 29.42
C PHE A 191 6.66 8.64 28.93
N PHE A 192 6.20 9.83 28.55
CA PHE A 192 4.83 10.05 28.05
C PHE A 192 4.66 9.52 26.62
N ARG A 193 3.98 8.38 26.48
CA ARG A 193 3.72 7.70 25.19
C ARG A 193 3.19 8.64 24.10
N HIS A 194 2.30 9.58 24.45
CA HIS A 194 1.75 10.57 23.52
C HIS A 194 2.81 11.50 22.89
N LEU A 195 3.88 11.86 23.60
CA LEU A 195 4.98 12.64 23.03
C LEU A 195 5.84 11.79 22.08
N ARG A 196 6.06 10.50 22.42
CA ARG A 196 6.72 9.54 21.51
C ARG A 196 5.90 9.34 20.22
N MET A 197 4.57 9.19 20.32
CA MET A 197 3.66 9.11 19.17
C MET A 197 3.70 10.39 18.30
N PHE A 198 3.67 11.57 18.92
CA PHE A 198 3.71 12.84 18.21
C PHE A 198 5.04 13.04 17.47
N PHE A 199 6.18 12.83 18.15
CA PHE A 199 7.50 12.84 17.53
C PHE A 199 7.57 11.86 16.35
N ARG A 200 7.18 10.59 16.56
CA ARG A 200 7.23 9.55 15.53
C ARG A 200 6.38 9.91 14.32
N THR A 201 5.16 10.42 14.53
CA THR A 201 4.26 10.87 13.44
C THR A 201 4.87 12.02 12.64
N ILE A 202 5.39 13.05 13.31
CA ILE A 202 5.98 14.24 12.67
C ILE A 202 7.29 13.91 11.95
N LYS A 203 8.13 13.04 12.53
CA LYS A 203 9.33 12.46 11.90
C LYS A 203 8.97 11.74 10.61
N LEU A 204 8.10 10.72 10.69
CA LEU A 204 7.76 9.89 9.53
C LEU A 204 7.17 10.71 8.39
N LEU A 205 6.17 11.55 8.69
CA LEU A 205 5.47 12.28 7.63
C LEU A 205 6.37 13.35 6.99
N THR A 206 7.26 14.01 7.75
CA THR A 206 8.24 14.96 7.16
C THR A 206 9.21 14.24 6.22
N LEU A 207 9.84 13.16 6.71
CA LEU A 207 10.88 12.45 5.96
C LEU A 207 10.31 11.76 4.71
N LEU A 208 9.20 11.01 4.86
CA LEU A 208 8.53 10.36 3.72
C LEU A 208 8.18 11.37 2.64
N ILE A 209 7.57 12.50 3.00
CA ILE A 209 7.17 13.50 2.01
C ILE A 209 8.40 14.14 1.37
N PHE A 210 9.41 14.54 2.14
CA PHE A 210 10.61 15.19 1.59
C PHE A 210 11.35 14.32 0.56
N PHE A 211 11.48 13.00 0.81
CA PHE A 211 12.21 12.09 -0.07
C PHE A 211 11.36 11.49 -1.21
N THR A 212 10.04 11.66 -1.21
CA THR A 212 9.12 11.11 -2.24
C THR A 212 8.30 12.13 -3.02
N GLN A 213 8.27 13.39 -2.59
CA GLN A 213 7.74 14.49 -3.39
C GLN A 213 8.61 14.69 -4.64
N VAL A 214 8.00 15.15 -5.73
CA VAL A 214 8.68 15.46 -6.99
C VAL A 214 8.25 16.83 -7.51
N ASP A 215 9.12 17.46 -8.29
CA ASP A 215 8.86 18.71 -8.98
C ASP A 215 8.20 18.50 -10.37
N GLU A 216 8.11 19.56 -11.17
CA GLU A 216 7.52 19.48 -12.52
C GLU A 216 8.37 18.69 -13.54
N SER A 217 9.62 18.34 -13.22
CA SER A 217 10.51 17.49 -14.03
C SER A 217 10.45 16.00 -13.66
N GLU A 218 9.67 15.65 -12.62
CA GLU A 218 9.61 14.33 -11.97
C GLU A 218 10.89 13.96 -11.19
N ASP A 219 11.64 14.95 -10.70
CA ASP A 219 12.87 14.77 -9.91
C ASP A 219 12.73 15.32 -8.48
N ASN A 220 13.72 15.06 -7.62
CA ASN A 220 13.80 15.52 -6.24
C ASN A 220 15.21 16.03 -5.89
N CYS A 221 15.28 17.19 -5.26
CA CYS A 221 16.50 17.89 -4.85
C CYS A 221 17.53 17.10 -4.00
N SER A 222 17.18 15.92 -3.49
CA SER A 222 18.06 15.06 -2.70
C SER A 222 18.56 13.80 -3.43
N TRP A 223 17.93 13.38 -4.53
CA TRP A 223 18.15 12.04 -5.11
C TRP A 223 19.59 11.83 -5.63
N LYS A 224 20.13 12.78 -6.41
CA LYS A 224 21.55 12.76 -6.82
C LYS A 224 22.48 12.68 -5.59
N ALA A 225 22.17 13.43 -4.53
CA ALA A 225 23.02 13.50 -3.34
C ALA A 225 23.04 12.20 -2.53
N ILE A 226 21.96 11.41 -2.53
CA ILE A 226 21.88 10.12 -1.79
C ILE A 226 22.25 8.90 -2.67
N GLY A 227 22.58 9.13 -3.94
CA GLY A 227 22.91 8.08 -4.91
C GLY A 227 21.69 7.28 -5.38
N TYR A 228 20.54 7.93 -5.52
CA TYR A 228 19.31 7.34 -6.06
C TYR A 228 19.02 7.90 -7.46
N CYS A 229 18.69 7.02 -8.42
CA CYS A 229 18.44 7.40 -9.82
C CYS A 229 16.99 7.81 -10.13
N GLY A 230 16.07 7.74 -9.17
CA GLY A 230 14.66 8.11 -9.37
C GLY A 230 13.83 6.94 -9.91
N PRO A 231 13.00 7.13 -10.95
CA PRO A 231 12.36 6.02 -11.65
C PRO A 231 13.37 5.29 -12.55
N ASP A 232 13.13 4.02 -12.81
CA ASP A 232 13.94 3.16 -13.70
C ASP A 232 14.36 3.89 -15.02
N PRO A 233 15.67 4.19 -15.21
CA PRO A 233 16.11 5.03 -16.32
C PRO A 233 15.90 4.42 -17.70
N GLU A 234 16.08 3.10 -17.83
CA GLU A 234 15.87 2.38 -19.09
C GLU A 234 14.40 2.43 -19.48
N PHE A 235 13.49 2.19 -18.54
CA PHE A 235 12.06 2.27 -18.76
C PHE A 235 11.62 3.70 -19.14
N LYS A 236 12.15 4.72 -18.46
CA LYS A 236 11.89 6.14 -18.80
C LYS A 236 12.42 6.52 -20.19
N ALA A 237 13.44 5.84 -20.72
CA ALA A 237 13.90 5.97 -22.10
C ALA A 237 13.03 5.18 -23.09
N GLN A 238 12.67 3.93 -22.78
CA GLN A 238 11.80 3.08 -23.59
C GLN A 238 10.43 3.74 -23.83
N LEU A 239 9.79 4.28 -22.79
CA LEU A 239 8.52 5.01 -22.91
C LEU A 239 8.63 6.20 -23.87
N LYS A 240 9.66 7.04 -23.73
CA LYS A 240 9.88 8.19 -24.63
C LYS A 240 10.00 7.74 -26.09
N ASN A 241 10.76 6.70 -26.37
CA ASN A 241 10.92 6.15 -27.71
C ASN A 241 9.60 5.56 -28.24
N HIS A 242 8.83 4.86 -27.40
CA HIS A 242 7.54 4.30 -27.79
C HIS A 242 6.50 5.39 -28.11
N PHE A 243 6.45 6.50 -27.37
CA PHE A 243 5.60 7.64 -27.72
C PHE A 243 6.05 8.33 -29.02
N LEU A 244 7.37 8.44 -29.26
CA LEU A 244 7.93 9.05 -30.47
C LEU A 244 7.80 8.18 -31.74
N HIS A 245 7.59 6.87 -31.62
CA HIS A 245 7.42 5.96 -32.77
C HIS A 245 5.98 5.45 -32.94
N GLY A 246 5.20 5.35 -31.87
CA GLY A 246 3.77 4.97 -31.92
C GLY A 246 2.92 5.97 -32.71
N ALA A 247 3.32 7.24 -32.76
CA ALA A 247 2.70 8.27 -33.58
C ALA A 247 2.84 8.06 -35.11
N CYS A 248 3.65 7.08 -35.55
CA CYS A 248 4.00 6.88 -36.97
C CYS A 248 3.51 5.54 -37.57
N LYS A 249 2.64 4.77 -36.89
CA LYS A 249 2.06 3.54 -37.44
C LYS A 249 0.58 3.37 -37.09
N GLU A 250 -0.29 3.74 -38.03
CA GLU A 250 -1.64 3.14 -38.09
C GLU A 250 -1.49 1.68 -38.55
N LYS A 251 -1.53 0.74 -37.59
CA LYS A 251 -1.77 -0.69 -37.87
C LYS A 251 -3.23 -1.01 -37.52
N GLN A 252 -3.94 -1.58 -38.49
CA GLN A 252 -5.32 -2.05 -38.32
C GLN A 252 -5.38 -3.39 -37.57
N ASP A 253 -6.60 -3.78 -37.17
CA ASP A 253 -6.99 -5.05 -36.54
C ASP A 253 -6.15 -6.25 -37.03
N SER A 254 -5.14 -6.62 -36.26
CA SER A 254 -4.19 -7.69 -36.58
C SER A 254 -3.53 -8.24 -35.32
N GLU A 255 -3.14 -9.51 -35.32
CA GLU A 255 -2.55 -10.18 -34.16
C GLU A 255 -1.25 -9.50 -33.67
N GLU A 256 -0.52 -8.81 -34.55
CA GLU A 256 0.64 -7.99 -34.17
C GLU A 256 0.22 -6.79 -33.29
N GLY A 257 -0.78 -6.01 -33.72
CA GLY A 257 -1.24 -4.83 -32.96
C GLY A 257 -1.92 -5.19 -31.63
N ASP A 258 -2.51 -6.39 -31.56
CA ASP A 258 -3.09 -6.96 -30.35
C ASP A 258 -2.03 -7.33 -29.30
N ASN A 259 -0.88 -7.86 -29.75
CA ASN A 259 0.30 -8.14 -28.92
C ASN A 259 1.00 -6.84 -28.48
N ASP A 260 1.17 -5.87 -29.39
CA ASP A 260 1.74 -4.55 -29.05
C ASP A 260 0.93 -3.87 -27.92
N ALA A 261 -0.41 -4.00 -27.93
CA ALA A 261 -1.29 -3.52 -26.86
C ALA A 261 -1.20 -4.34 -25.55
N GLU A 262 -1.11 -5.68 -25.63
CA GLU A 262 -0.91 -6.54 -24.44
C GLU A 262 0.46 -6.28 -23.78
N LEU A 263 1.49 -5.92 -24.55
CA LEU A 263 2.80 -5.49 -24.06
C LEU A 263 2.72 -4.12 -23.37
N ALA A 264 2.19 -3.09 -24.06
CA ALA A 264 2.20 -1.71 -23.58
C ALA A 264 1.23 -1.43 -22.41
N ILE A 265 0.04 -2.04 -22.43
CA ILE A 265 -1.01 -1.79 -21.40
C ILE A 265 -0.95 -2.88 -20.31
N GLY A 266 -0.71 -4.13 -20.70
CA GLY A 266 -0.79 -5.31 -19.83
C GLY A 266 -2.06 -6.15 -20.08
N PRO A 267 -2.06 -7.45 -19.74
CA PRO A 267 -2.97 -8.46 -20.30
C PRO A 267 -4.44 -8.38 -19.86
N LEU A 268 -4.79 -7.44 -18.97
CA LEU A 268 -6.17 -7.28 -18.51
C LEU A 268 -7.00 -6.31 -19.36
N TYR A 269 -6.36 -5.52 -20.25
CA TYR A 269 -6.99 -4.39 -20.93
C TYR A 269 -8.34 -4.72 -21.60
N LYS A 270 -8.43 -5.87 -22.26
CA LYS A 270 -9.65 -6.39 -22.93
C LYS A 270 -10.81 -6.74 -22.00
N GLY A 271 -10.62 -6.79 -20.68
CA GLY A 271 -11.67 -7.10 -19.70
C GLY A 271 -11.97 -5.99 -18.70
N LEU A 272 -11.40 -4.79 -18.88
CA LEU A 272 -11.64 -3.64 -17.99
C LEU A 272 -12.93 -2.90 -18.39
N VAL A 273 -13.77 -2.60 -17.39
CA VAL A 273 -14.94 -1.72 -17.53
C VAL A 273 -14.68 -0.46 -16.72
N HIS A 274 -14.12 0.55 -17.38
CA HIS A 274 -13.78 1.82 -16.76
C HIS A 274 -15.06 2.63 -16.44
N LEU A 275 -15.27 2.92 -15.15
CA LEU A 275 -16.49 3.59 -14.66
C LEU A 275 -16.45 5.12 -14.76
N ASN A 276 -15.35 5.68 -15.27
CA ASN A 276 -15.21 7.12 -15.55
C ASN A 276 -15.84 7.53 -16.90
N TYR A 277 -16.32 6.58 -17.71
CA TYR A 277 -17.05 6.83 -18.95
C TYR A 277 -18.55 7.14 -18.74
N PRO A 278 -19.23 7.73 -19.74
CA PRO A 278 -20.70 7.83 -19.78
C PRO A 278 -21.41 6.49 -19.53
N ARG A 279 -22.54 6.52 -18.84
CA ARG A 279 -23.26 5.31 -18.37
C ARG A 279 -23.74 4.42 -19.50
N ASP A 280 -24.12 5.01 -20.63
CA ASP A 280 -24.48 4.35 -21.88
C ASP A 280 -23.33 3.46 -22.40
N ILE A 281 -22.10 3.98 -22.44
CA ILE A 281 -20.90 3.20 -22.80
C ILE A 281 -20.67 2.06 -21.81
N ILE A 282 -20.77 2.32 -20.49
CA ILE A 282 -20.63 1.28 -19.46
C ILE A 282 -21.68 0.16 -19.64
N VAL A 283 -22.93 0.53 -19.90
CA VAL A 283 -24.05 -0.41 -20.11
C VAL A 283 -23.80 -1.29 -21.33
N ASP A 284 -23.38 -0.73 -22.46
CA ASP A 284 -23.22 -1.48 -23.69
C ASP A 284 -21.92 -2.31 -23.71
N THR A 285 -20.85 -1.85 -23.06
CA THR A 285 -19.64 -2.67 -22.82
C THR A 285 -19.96 -3.88 -21.94
N LEU A 286 -20.71 -3.73 -20.85
CA LEU A 286 -21.14 -4.86 -20.02
C LEU A 286 -22.03 -5.86 -20.79
N ARG A 287 -22.88 -5.36 -21.71
CA ARG A 287 -23.68 -6.22 -22.60
C ARG A 287 -22.83 -6.96 -23.63
N ARG A 288 -21.77 -6.34 -24.17
CA ARG A 288 -20.79 -7.00 -25.06
C ARG A 288 -20.07 -8.16 -24.37
N PHE A 289 -19.71 -8.01 -23.08
CA PHE A 289 -19.20 -9.11 -22.25
C PHE A 289 -20.28 -10.15 -21.85
N GLY A 290 -21.54 -9.97 -22.26
CA GLY A 290 -22.63 -10.91 -22.04
C GLY A 290 -23.30 -10.84 -20.66
N PHE A 291 -23.15 -9.74 -19.93
CA PHE A 291 -23.90 -9.51 -18.68
C PHE A 291 -25.27 -8.88 -18.98
N PRO A 292 -26.39 -9.40 -18.44
CA PRO A 292 -27.67 -8.71 -18.46
C PRO A 292 -27.61 -7.43 -17.62
N VAL A 293 -28.03 -6.30 -18.22
CA VAL A 293 -27.95 -4.97 -17.60
C VAL A 293 -29.29 -4.23 -17.69
N SER A 294 -29.82 -3.88 -16.53
CA SER A 294 -31.01 -3.03 -16.33
C SER A 294 -30.61 -1.63 -15.90
N VAL A 295 -31.30 -0.60 -16.43
CA VAL A 295 -30.99 0.82 -16.17
C VAL A 295 -32.23 1.54 -15.63
N SER A 296 -32.10 2.22 -14.49
CA SER A 296 -33.20 2.96 -13.88
C SER A 296 -33.49 4.26 -14.63
N ARG A 297 -34.68 4.37 -15.23
CA ARG A 297 -35.18 5.61 -15.86
C ARG A 297 -35.48 6.68 -14.78
N ARG A 298 -34.46 7.48 -14.40
CA ARG A 298 -34.61 8.62 -13.47
C ARG A 298 -35.62 9.65 -13.97
N LYS A 299 -36.48 10.14 -13.07
CA LYS A 299 -36.93 11.54 -13.11
C LYS A 299 -35.82 12.41 -12.50
N GLN A 300 -35.49 13.54 -13.12
CA GLN A 300 -34.20 14.26 -12.95
C GLN A 300 -33.85 14.85 -11.55
N LYS A 301 -34.61 14.58 -10.48
CA LYS A 301 -34.46 15.28 -9.18
C LYS A 301 -34.13 14.43 -7.94
N THR A 302 -33.98 13.11 -8.06
CA THR A 302 -33.57 12.25 -6.93
C THR A 302 -32.11 11.81 -7.02
N ALA A 303 -31.40 11.90 -5.90
CA ALA A 303 -30.05 11.37 -5.75
C ALA A 303 -30.05 9.83 -5.86
N PRO A 304 -28.93 9.20 -6.28
CA PRO A 304 -28.77 7.74 -6.20
C PRO A 304 -28.98 7.25 -4.76
N SER A 305 -29.71 6.14 -4.62
CA SER A 305 -29.96 5.48 -3.34
C SER A 305 -29.94 3.96 -3.55
N LEU A 306 -29.76 3.21 -2.46
CA LEU A 306 -29.83 1.74 -2.50
C LEU A 306 -31.24 1.23 -2.92
N SER A 307 -32.28 2.05 -2.71
CA SER A 307 -33.66 1.81 -3.15
C SER A 307 -33.95 2.23 -4.60
N SER A 308 -33.00 2.86 -5.29
CA SER A 308 -33.10 3.28 -6.69
C SER A 308 -31.69 3.40 -7.30
N PRO A 309 -30.97 2.27 -7.45
CA PRO A 309 -29.65 2.25 -8.05
C PRO A 309 -29.72 2.70 -9.51
N SER A 310 -28.64 3.27 -10.03
CA SER A 310 -28.59 3.72 -11.42
C SER A 310 -28.49 2.56 -12.42
N LEU A 311 -27.80 1.50 -12.02
CA LEU A 311 -27.51 0.30 -12.78
C LEU A 311 -27.78 -0.95 -11.94
N VAL A 312 -28.34 -1.98 -12.56
CA VAL A 312 -28.37 -3.35 -12.02
C VAL A 312 -27.77 -4.29 -13.05
N VAL A 313 -26.67 -4.96 -12.69
CA VAL A 313 -25.95 -5.94 -13.51
C VAL A 313 -26.21 -7.33 -12.94
N GLN A 314 -26.46 -8.34 -13.78
CA GLN A 314 -26.68 -9.71 -13.32
C GLN A 314 -25.53 -10.64 -13.74
N CYS A 315 -25.11 -11.53 -12.84
CA CYS A 315 -24.05 -12.52 -13.10
C CYS A 315 -24.30 -13.84 -12.35
N ASP A 316 -23.47 -14.86 -12.59
CA ASP A 316 -23.46 -16.06 -11.75
C ASP A 316 -22.77 -15.78 -10.41
N ALA A 317 -21.57 -15.18 -10.48
CA ALA A 317 -20.77 -14.84 -9.31
C ALA A 317 -20.27 -13.39 -9.36
N VAL A 318 -20.26 -12.73 -8.20
CA VAL A 318 -19.58 -11.44 -8.00
C VAL A 318 -18.45 -11.61 -7.00
N VAL A 319 -17.26 -11.11 -7.34
CA VAL A 319 -16.06 -11.14 -6.51
C VAL A 319 -15.71 -9.71 -6.10
N VAL A 320 -15.53 -9.47 -4.80
CA VAL A 320 -15.26 -8.13 -4.26
C VAL A 320 -13.81 -8.04 -3.78
N GLY A 321 -12.97 -7.39 -4.58
CA GLY A 321 -11.51 -7.37 -4.44
C GLY A 321 -10.85 -8.31 -5.46
N SER A 322 -9.89 -7.79 -6.22
CA SER A 322 -9.14 -8.49 -7.27
C SER A 322 -7.78 -9.03 -6.80
N GLY A 323 -7.50 -8.91 -5.49
CA GLY A 323 -6.26 -9.33 -4.85
C GLY A 323 -6.01 -10.84 -4.89
N SER A 324 -4.96 -11.29 -4.19
CA SER A 324 -4.41 -12.65 -4.28
C SER A 324 -5.47 -13.76 -4.31
N GLY A 325 -6.42 -13.80 -3.37
CA GLY A 325 -7.48 -14.82 -3.39
C GLY A 325 -8.64 -14.52 -4.35
N GLY A 326 -9.05 -13.25 -4.48
CA GLY A 326 -10.16 -12.85 -5.36
C GLY A 326 -9.87 -13.13 -6.84
N GLY A 327 -8.65 -12.88 -7.29
CA GLY A 327 -8.21 -13.20 -8.65
C GLY A 327 -8.29 -14.69 -8.96
N VAL A 328 -7.82 -15.55 -8.04
CA VAL A 328 -7.87 -17.03 -8.16
C VAL A 328 -9.32 -17.50 -8.34
N VAL A 329 -10.22 -17.08 -7.45
CA VAL A 329 -11.64 -17.46 -7.54
C VAL A 329 -12.25 -16.97 -8.85
N ALA A 330 -11.95 -15.73 -9.26
CA ALA A 330 -12.52 -15.16 -10.48
C ALA A 330 -12.10 -15.94 -11.74
N GLY A 331 -10.81 -16.25 -11.90
CA GLY A 331 -10.29 -17.02 -13.03
C GLY A 331 -10.87 -18.43 -13.09
N ILE A 332 -10.87 -19.17 -11.97
CA ILE A 332 -11.38 -20.55 -11.90
C ILE A 332 -12.87 -20.61 -12.27
N LEU A 333 -13.70 -19.70 -11.74
CA LEU A 333 -15.14 -19.67 -12.04
C LEU A 333 -15.43 -19.31 -13.50
N ALA A 334 -14.65 -18.39 -14.09
CA ALA A 334 -14.85 -17.94 -15.46
C ALA A 334 -14.37 -18.98 -16.51
N ASN A 335 -13.24 -19.65 -16.25
CA ASN A 335 -12.77 -20.81 -17.02
C ASN A 335 -13.80 -21.97 -16.97
N ALA A 336 -14.50 -22.14 -15.84
CA ALA A 336 -15.58 -23.12 -15.70
C ALA A 336 -16.92 -22.71 -16.36
N GLY A 337 -16.95 -21.62 -17.15
CA GLY A 337 -18.10 -21.21 -17.96
C GLY A 337 -19.24 -20.54 -17.17
N TYR A 338 -18.90 -19.82 -16.09
CA TYR A 338 -19.83 -18.96 -15.35
C TYR A 338 -19.53 -17.48 -15.62
N LYS A 339 -20.57 -16.63 -15.69
CA LYS A 339 -20.36 -15.18 -15.84
C LYS A 339 -19.94 -14.57 -14.50
N VAL A 340 -18.72 -14.00 -14.46
CA VAL A 340 -18.06 -13.50 -13.25
C VAL A 340 -17.79 -12.00 -13.36
N LEU A 341 -18.24 -11.23 -12.37
CA LEU A 341 -17.95 -9.79 -12.30
C LEU A 341 -17.04 -9.49 -11.10
N VAL A 342 -15.90 -8.85 -11.33
CA VAL A 342 -14.94 -8.46 -10.28
C VAL A 342 -15.09 -6.97 -10.00
N LEU A 343 -15.26 -6.60 -8.74
CA LEU A 343 -15.30 -5.21 -8.26
C LEU A 343 -14.00 -4.89 -7.52
N GLU A 344 -13.27 -3.87 -7.97
CA GLU A 344 -12.03 -3.41 -7.34
C GLU A 344 -12.09 -1.91 -7.02
N LYS A 345 -11.61 -1.51 -5.84
CA LYS A 345 -11.61 -0.11 -5.38
C LYS A 345 -10.42 0.67 -5.93
N GLY A 346 -9.31 -0.02 -6.18
CA GLY A 346 -8.11 0.53 -6.81
C GLY A 346 -8.26 0.75 -8.31
N GLY A 347 -7.35 1.55 -8.88
CA GLY A 347 -7.19 1.64 -10.33
C GLY A 347 -6.50 0.40 -10.92
N TYR A 348 -6.46 0.31 -12.26
CA TYR A 348 -5.53 -0.56 -12.97
C TYR A 348 -4.32 0.28 -13.39
N SER A 349 -3.15 -0.03 -12.83
CA SER A 349 -1.88 0.58 -13.25
C SER A 349 -1.35 -0.13 -14.50
N ALA A 350 -1.78 0.34 -15.67
CA ALA A 350 -1.26 -0.12 -16.96
C ALA A 350 0.26 0.08 -17.03
N ARG A 351 0.98 -0.82 -17.70
CA ARG A 351 2.47 -0.81 -17.70
C ARG A 351 3.02 0.53 -18.19
N ASN A 352 2.55 1.02 -19.33
CA ASN A 352 2.91 2.34 -19.88
C ASN A 352 2.54 3.56 -19.02
N ASN A 353 1.79 3.39 -17.94
CA ASN A 353 1.37 4.44 -17.00
C ASN A 353 1.97 4.24 -15.58
N LEU A 354 2.88 3.27 -15.40
CA LEU A 354 3.62 3.12 -14.15
C LEU A 354 4.60 4.28 -13.97
N SER A 355 4.46 5.03 -12.87
CA SER A 355 5.40 6.12 -12.57
C SER A 355 6.79 5.61 -12.14
N LEU A 356 6.82 4.47 -11.44
CA LEU A 356 7.98 3.96 -10.69
C LEU A 356 8.58 4.97 -9.69
N LEU A 357 7.83 6.03 -9.34
CA LEU A 357 8.17 7.02 -8.32
C LEU A 357 7.49 6.62 -7.01
N GLU A 358 8.25 6.49 -5.92
CA GLU A 358 7.78 5.95 -4.65
C GLU A 358 6.50 6.64 -4.14
N GLY A 359 6.50 7.97 -4.02
CA GLY A 359 5.35 8.73 -3.53
C GLY A 359 4.12 8.65 -4.44
N PRO A 360 4.22 9.02 -5.73
CA PRO A 360 3.12 8.89 -6.69
C PRO A 360 2.55 7.47 -6.81
N THR A 361 3.39 6.43 -6.81
CA THR A 361 2.91 5.04 -6.84
C THR A 361 2.28 4.61 -5.52
N MET A 362 2.83 5.01 -4.36
CA MET A 362 2.17 4.74 -3.07
C MET A 362 0.79 5.39 -3.00
N ASP A 363 0.65 6.64 -3.45
CA ASP A 363 -0.64 7.34 -3.59
C ASP A 363 -1.67 6.58 -4.45
N GLN A 364 -1.22 5.93 -5.53
CA GLN A 364 -2.08 5.22 -6.49
C GLN A 364 -2.40 3.77 -6.10
N MET A 365 -1.42 3.03 -5.59
CA MET A 365 -1.46 1.56 -5.48
C MET A 365 -1.53 1.04 -4.05
N TYR A 366 -1.36 1.89 -3.02
CA TYR A 366 -1.38 1.48 -1.61
C TYR A 366 -2.60 2.06 -0.86
N GLN A 367 -3.14 1.29 0.08
CA GLN A 367 -4.17 1.73 1.01
C GLN A 367 -3.70 2.99 1.75
N ALA A 368 -4.50 4.06 1.67
CA ALA A 368 -4.21 5.37 2.30
C ALA A 368 -2.81 5.94 1.95
N GLY A 369 -2.28 5.69 0.75
CA GLY A 369 -0.94 6.14 0.37
C GLY A 369 0.19 5.44 1.13
N GLY A 370 -0.06 4.24 1.66
CA GLY A 370 0.86 3.52 2.55
C GLY A 370 0.85 3.99 4.01
N LEU A 371 0.03 4.98 4.36
CA LEU A 371 -0.04 5.56 5.72
C LEU A 371 -1.05 4.83 6.62
N VAL A 372 -0.93 3.50 6.73
CA VAL A 372 -1.72 2.68 7.67
C VAL A 372 -0.85 2.28 8.86
N ALA A 373 -1.42 2.36 10.06
CA ALA A 373 -0.78 1.95 11.31
C ALA A 373 -1.82 1.39 12.29
N THR A 374 -1.35 0.81 13.40
CA THR A 374 -2.16 0.51 14.59
C THR A 374 -2.60 1.79 15.32
N ASP A 375 -3.73 1.77 16.04
CA ASP A 375 -4.29 2.92 16.80
C ASP A 375 -3.26 3.55 17.77
N ASP A 376 -2.28 2.75 18.23
CA ASP A 376 -1.20 3.09 19.16
C ASP A 376 0.10 3.57 18.48
N MET A 377 0.12 3.61 17.14
CA MET A 377 1.24 3.92 16.23
C MET A 377 2.46 2.99 16.27
N ASN A 378 2.39 1.80 16.89
CA ASN A 378 3.57 0.94 17.03
C ASN A 378 3.93 0.10 15.80
N ILE A 379 2.96 -0.36 15.01
CA ILE A 379 3.22 -1.11 13.77
C ILE A 379 2.72 -0.30 12.56
N PHE A 380 3.60 -0.09 11.58
CA PHE A 380 3.25 0.44 10.25
C PHE A 380 2.87 -0.71 9.31
N ILE A 381 1.78 -0.57 8.55
CA ILE A 381 1.17 -1.66 7.78
C ILE A 381 1.09 -1.28 6.30
N LEU A 382 1.70 -2.08 5.43
CA LEU A 382 1.58 -1.95 3.98
C LEU A 382 0.46 -2.85 3.44
N SER A 383 -0.46 -2.28 2.66
CA SER A 383 -1.56 -3.02 2.03
C SER A 383 -1.88 -2.45 0.65
N GLY A 384 -2.06 -3.32 -0.34
CA GLY A 384 -2.42 -2.92 -1.70
C GLY A 384 -3.84 -2.36 -1.84
N SER A 385 -4.01 -1.49 -2.82
CA SER A 385 -5.26 -0.85 -3.24
C SER A 385 -5.25 -0.56 -4.75
N THR A 386 -4.95 -1.59 -5.54
CA THR A 386 -4.82 -1.61 -7.00
C THR A 386 -5.45 -2.90 -7.53
N VAL A 387 -5.75 -2.99 -8.84
CA VAL A 387 -6.06 -4.27 -9.49
C VAL A 387 -4.89 -5.24 -9.29
N GLY A 388 -5.21 -6.49 -8.91
CA GLY A 388 -4.24 -7.49 -8.45
C GLY A 388 -3.88 -7.38 -6.95
N GLY A 389 -4.35 -6.34 -6.28
CA GLY A 389 -4.20 -6.11 -4.83
C GLY A 389 -2.75 -6.18 -4.36
N GLY A 390 -2.53 -6.87 -3.24
CA GLY A 390 -1.18 -7.06 -2.68
C GLY A 390 -0.22 -7.79 -3.62
N SER A 391 -0.69 -8.66 -4.52
CA SER A 391 0.19 -9.41 -5.44
C SER A 391 0.83 -8.52 -6.52
N ALA A 392 0.22 -7.37 -6.83
CA ALA A 392 0.81 -6.40 -7.75
C ALA A 392 2.05 -5.71 -7.14
N ILE A 393 2.05 -5.42 -5.84
CA ILE A 393 3.07 -4.62 -5.14
C ILE A 393 3.99 -5.40 -4.18
N ASN A 394 3.79 -6.72 -4.03
CA ASN A 394 4.60 -7.51 -3.10
C ASN A 394 6.02 -7.81 -3.60
N TRP A 395 6.85 -8.24 -2.65
CA TRP A 395 8.27 -8.57 -2.78
C TRP A 395 8.55 -9.98 -3.35
N SER A 396 7.73 -10.45 -4.30
CA SER A 396 7.89 -11.71 -5.08
C SER A 396 7.97 -13.06 -4.34
N ALA A 397 8.16 -13.10 -3.02
CA ALA A 397 8.38 -14.34 -2.26
C ALA A 397 7.18 -15.31 -2.31
N CYS A 398 7.46 -16.56 -2.67
CA CYS A 398 6.51 -17.63 -3.00
C CYS A 398 6.74 -18.89 -2.15
N ILE A 399 6.88 -18.73 -0.83
CA ILE A 399 7.06 -19.86 0.08
C ILE A 399 5.73 -20.63 0.20
N LYS A 400 5.76 -21.97 -0.01
CA LYS A 400 4.60 -22.85 0.24
C LYS A 400 4.20 -22.83 1.73
N THR A 401 2.96 -23.19 2.03
CA THR A 401 2.47 -23.31 3.43
C THR A 401 3.36 -24.31 4.20
N PRO A 402 4.01 -23.95 5.32
CA PRO A 402 4.89 -24.88 6.03
C PRO A 402 4.11 -26.04 6.64
N GLN A 403 4.62 -27.28 6.56
CA GLN A 403 3.88 -28.46 7.02
C GLN A 403 3.49 -28.41 8.51
N HIS A 404 4.31 -27.77 9.36
CA HIS A 404 3.97 -27.61 10.78
C HIS A 404 2.75 -26.69 10.99
N VAL A 405 2.52 -25.72 10.09
CA VAL A 405 1.33 -24.85 10.10
C VAL A 405 0.12 -25.61 9.55
N CYS A 406 0.29 -26.41 8.48
CA CYS A 406 -0.77 -27.29 7.97
C CYS A 406 -1.27 -28.25 9.06
N LYS A 407 -0.35 -28.90 9.78
CA LYS A 407 -0.62 -29.76 10.93
C LYS A 407 -1.30 -29.01 12.06
N GLU A 408 -0.79 -27.83 12.43
CA GLU A 408 -1.41 -27.01 13.48
C GLU A 408 -2.87 -26.67 13.16
N TRP A 409 -3.16 -26.27 11.92
CA TRP A 409 -4.52 -25.94 11.47
C TRP A 409 -5.42 -27.18 11.37
N CYS A 410 -4.88 -28.32 10.91
CA CYS A 410 -5.55 -29.61 10.92
C CYS A 410 -5.88 -30.06 12.36
N GLU A 411 -4.86 -30.37 13.15
CA GLU A 411 -4.93 -31.01 14.47
C GLU A 411 -5.56 -30.12 15.56
N LYS A 412 -5.24 -28.82 15.60
CA LYS A 412 -5.68 -27.93 16.71
C LYS A 412 -6.94 -27.12 16.40
N HIS A 413 -7.24 -26.87 15.13
CA HIS A 413 -8.43 -26.09 14.72
C HIS A 413 -9.52 -26.94 14.06
N GLY A 414 -9.26 -28.23 13.79
CA GLY A 414 -10.22 -29.15 13.17
C GLY A 414 -10.51 -28.78 11.72
N LEU A 415 -9.45 -28.56 10.94
CA LEU A 415 -9.51 -28.16 9.52
C LEU A 415 -8.72 -29.15 8.67
N GLU A 416 -9.30 -30.34 8.48
CA GLU A 416 -8.77 -31.48 7.73
C GLU A 416 -8.32 -31.11 6.30
N LEU A 417 -8.91 -30.06 5.71
CA LEU A 417 -8.51 -29.47 4.44
C LEU A 417 -6.99 -29.28 4.33
N PHE A 418 -6.31 -28.84 5.39
CA PHE A 418 -4.90 -28.45 5.30
C PHE A 418 -3.91 -29.61 5.18
N GLU A 419 -4.32 -30.85 5.47
CA GLU A 419 -3.55 -32.06 5.13
C GLU A 419 -4.20 -32.90 4.01
N SER A 420 -5.34 -32.47 3.49
CA SER A 420 -6.02 -33.12 2.35
C SER A 420 -5.24 -32.98 1.03
N GLU A 421 -5.44 -33.98 0.15
CA GLU A 421 -4.94 -34.00 -1.23
C GLU A 421 -5.31 -32.73 -2.00
N LEU A 422 -6.56 -32.26 -1.87
CA LEU A 422 -7.07 -31.03 -2.51
C LEU A 422 -6.24 -29.77 -2.17
N TYR A 423 -5.69 -29.67 -0.95
CA TYR A 423 -4.86 -28.53 -0.57
C TYR A 423 -3.42 -28.65 -1.07
N GLN A 424 -2.93 -29.88 -1.25
CA GLN A 424 -1.64 -30.16 -1.87
C GLN A 424 -1.71 -29.84 -3.38
N GLU A 425 -2.73 -30.34 -4.09
CA GLU A 425 -3.07 -29.96 -5.47
C GLU A 425 -3.18 -28.43 -5.63
N ALA A 426 -3.88 -27.76 -4.71
CA ALA A 426 -4.07 -26.31 -4.75
C ALA A 426 -2.73 -25.55 -4.62
N MET A 427 -1.82 -25.99 -3.75
CA MET A 427 -0.49 -25.39 -3.64
C MET A 427 0.36 -25.62 -4.88
N GLU A 428 0.21 -26.76 -5.55
CA GLU A 428 0.98 -27.08 -6.76
C GLU A 428 0.46 -26.34 -7.99
N ALA A 429 -0.84 -26.36 -8.24
CA ALA A 429 -1.48 -25.59 -9.32
C ALA A 429 -1.23 -24.07 -9.18
N VAL A 430 -1.18 -23.54 -7.95
CA VAL A 430 -0.80 -22.14 -7.69
C VAL A 430 0.68 -21.89 -8.01
N CYS A 431 1.59 -22.77 -7.60
CA CYS A 431 3.02 -22.61 -7.89
C CYS A 431 3.32 -22.71 -9.39
N GLU A 432 2.69 -23.66 -10.10
CA GLU A 432 2.80 -23.83 -11.55
C GLU A 432 2.26 -22.60 -12.29
N LYS A 433 1.01 -22.18 -11.99
CA LYS A 433 0.37 -21.03 -12.66
C LYS A 433 1.16 -19.74 -12.50
N MET A 434 1.82 -19.57 -11.35
CA MET A 434 2.67 -18.41 -11.06
C MET A 434 4.12 -18.55 -11.57
N GLY A 435 4.52 -19.72 -12.08
CA GLY A 435 5.90 -19.99 -12.48
C GLY A 435 6.90 -19.84 -11.34
N VAL A 436 6.58 -20.41 -10.17
CA VAL A 436 7.42 -20.30 -8.96
C VAL A 436 8.72 -21.08 -9.13
N GLN A 437 9.84 -20.39 -8.96
CA GLN A 437 11.19 -20.93 -9.21
C GLN A 437 12.21 -20.35 -8.18
N SER A 438 13.31 -21.05 -7.91
CA SER A 438 14.29 -20.69 -6.84
C SER A 438 15.71 -20.39 -7.35
N GLU A 439 15.91 -20.37 -8.66
CA GLU A 439 17.12 -19.96 -9.34
C GLU A 439 17.26 -18.43 -9.34
N ILE A 440 18.51 -17.97 -9.34
CA ILE A 440 18.88 -16.57 -9.30
C ILE A 440 20.15 -16.42 -10.14
N GLU A 441 20.12 -15.58 -11.17
CA GLU A 441 21.32 -15.28 -11.97
C GLU A 441 22.22 -14.24 -11.26
N GLU A 442 21.60 -13.25 -10.61
CA GLU A 442 22.29 -12.18 -9.90
C GLU A 442 21.47 -11.70 -8.68
N GLU A 443 22.13 -11.41 -7.55
CA GLU A 443 21.50 -10.97 -6.30
C GLU A 443 21.58 -9.45 -6.09
N GLY A 444 20.47 -8.88 -5.62
CA GLY A 444 20.43 -7.50 -5.14
C GLY A 444 21.24 -7.32 -3.86
N PHE A 445 21.78 -6.11 -3.66
CA PHE A 445 22.74 -5.74 -2.62
C PHE A 445 22.43 -6.31 -1.22
N ASN A 446 21.21 -6.11 -0.70
CA ASN A 446 20.81 -6.61 0.63
C ASN A 446 20.88 -8.14 0.75
N ASN A 447 20.54 -8.86 -0.33
CA ASN A 447 20.48 -10.33 -0.34
C ASN A 447 21.87 -10.96 -0.38
N ALA A 448 22.77 -10.42 -1.20
CA ALA A 448 24.17 -10.83 -1.23
C ALA A 448 24.85 -10.66 0.14
N ILE A 449 24.56 -9.55 0.84
CA ILE A 449 25.06 -9.26 2.19
C ILE A 449 24.49 -10.22 3.23
N LEU A 450 23.17 -10.50 3.21
CA LEU A 450 22.56 -11.53 4.08
C LEU A 450 23.22 -12.89 3.84
N ARG A 451 23.41 -13.29 2.58
CA ARG A 451 24.01 -14.57 2.23
C ARG A 451 25.46 -14.69 2.70
N LYS A 452 26.30 -13.69 2.41
CA LYS A 452 27.69 -13.64 2.85
C LYS A 452 27.80 -13.67 4.38
N GLY A 453 27.03 -12.83 5.08
CA GLY A 453 27.04 -12.78 6.53
C GLY A 453 26.55 -14.07 7.19
N CYS A 454 25.58 -14.77 6.59
CA CYS A 454 25.20 -16.11 7.05
C CYS A 454 26.30 -17.14 6.80
N GLN A 455 26.95 -17.13 5.63
CA GLN A 455 28.03 -18.08 5.29
C GLN A 455 29.23 -17.95 6.24
N GLU A 456 29.72 -16.73 6.49
CA GLU A 456 30.82 -16.47 7.43
C GLU A 456 30.47 -16.85 8.89
N MET A 457 29.20 -16.70 9.29
CA MET A 457 28.72 -17.11 10.61
C MET A 457 28.37 -18.61 10.73
N GLY A 458 28.46 -19.38 9.64
CA GLY A 458 28.02 -20.79 9.60
C GLY A 458 26.50 -20.96 9.77
N TYR A 459 25.70 -19.92 9.50
CA TYR A 459 24.25 -19.95 9.63
C TYR A 459 23.58 -20.49 8.36
N PRO A 460 22.48 -21.27 8.48
CA PRO A 460 21.75 -21.77 7.32
C PRO A 460 21.21 -20.60 6.49
N VAL A 461 21.38 -20.63 5.17
CA VAL A 461 20.81 -19.64 4.25
C VAL A 461 20.31 -20.34 2.98
N ASN A 462 19.06 -20.03 2.62
CA ASN A 462 18.31 -20.67 1.56
C ASN A 462 17.88 -19.64 0.51
N ASN A 463 17.75 -20.08 -0.75
CA ASN A 463 17.06 -19.28 -1.77
C ASN A 463 15.57 -19.24 -1.47
N ILE A 464 14.96 -18.07 -1.65
CA ILE A 464 13.52 -17.86 -1.57
C ILE A 464 12.92 -18.18 -2.96
N PRO A 465 11.88 -19.03 -3.06
CA PRO A 465 11.16 -19.21 -4.33
C PRO A 465 10.45 -17.92 -4.75
N ARG A 466 10.46 -17.59 -6.04
CA ARG A 466 9.95 -16.32 -6.62
C ARG A 466 9.01 -16.59 -7.79
N ASN A 467 7.99 -15.73 -7.97
CA ASN A 467 7.12 -15.70 -9.16
C ASN A 467 7.67 -14.79 -10.27
N ALA A 468 8.97 -14.87 -10.53
CA ALA A 468 9.65 -14.11 -11.58
C ALA A 468 10.80 -14.95 -12.15
N SER A 469 11.25 -14.66 -13.37
CA SER A 469 12.35 -15.36 -14.02
C SER A 469 13.70 -15.22 -13.28
N PRO A 470 14.66 -16.14 -13.47
CA PRO A 470 15.96 -16.09 -12.78
C PRO A 470 16.70 -14.78 -13.02
N ASP A 471 16.67 -14.30 -14.27
CA ASP A 471 17.21 -13.03 -14.80
C ASP A 471 16.57 -11.73 -14.27
N HIS A 472 15.53 -11.78 -13.43
CA HIS A 472 14.77 -10.58 -13.06
C HIS A 472 15.46 -9.73 -11.98
N TYR A 473 16.49 -9.02 -12.39
CA TYR A 473 17.12 -7.91 -11.67
C TYR A 473 16.29 -6.63 -11.90
N CYS A 474 15.83 -5.96 -10.84
CA CYS A 474 14.98 -4.77 -10.93
C CYS A 474 15.20 -3.84 -9.72
N GLY A 475 14.26 -3.83 -8.76
CA GLY A 475 14.23 -2.94 -7.60
C GLY A 475 12.81 -2.41 -7.39
N TRP A 476 12.34 -1.63 -8.35
CA TRP A 476 11.00 -1.00 -8.41
C TRP A 476 9.80 -1.95 -8.45
N CYS A 477 9.96 -3.27 -8.31
CA CYS A 477 8.86 -4.24 -8.44
C CYS A 477 7.82 -4.16 -7.28
N CYS A 478 8.11 -3.44 -6.21
CA CYS A 478 7.12 -3.02 -5.21
C CYS A 478 6.27 -1.81 -5.67
N LEU A 479 6.79 -1.01 -6.61
CA LEU A 479 6.14 0.13 -7.26
C LEU A 479 5.48 -0.27 -8.61
N GLY A 480 5.21 -1.57 -8.79
CA GLY A 480 4.64 -2.16 -10.01
C GLY A 480 5.70 -2.79 -10.92
N CYS A 481 5.35 -3.88 -11.60
CA CYS A 481 6.28 -4.58 -12.49
C CYS A 481 6.17 -4.03 -13.92
N LYS A 482 7.16 -3.22 -14.34
CA LYS A 482 7.24 -2.65 -15.70
C LYS A 482 7.22 -3.73 -16.80
N ASP A 483 7.89 -4.86 -16.57
CA ASP A 483 8.12 -5.90 -17.60
C ASP A 483 7.06 -7.01 -17.63
N GLY A 484 6.08 -7.00 -16.70
CA GLY A 484 5.15 -8.12 -16.47
C GLY A 484 5.78 -9.41 -15.92
N LYS A 485 7.11 -9.49 -15.81
CA LYS A 485 7.88 -10.67 -15.35
C LYS A 485 7.44 -11.20 -13.97
N LYS A 486 6.99 -10.32 -13.06
CA LYS A 486 6.50 -10.71 -11.72
C LYS A 486 5.02 -11.12 -11.77
N LYS A 487 4.77 -12.43 -11.77
CA LYS A 487 3.46 -13.06 -12.00
C LYS A 487 2.51 -12.97 -10.80
N GLY A 488 1.96 -11.78 -10.54
CA GLY A 488 0.83 -11.57 -9.62
C GLY A 488 -0.51 -12.09 -10.19
N THR A 489 -1.63 -11.91 -9.49
CA THR A 489 -2.96 -12.31 -10.01
C THR A 489 -3.34 -11.56 -11.29
N SER A 490 -2.83 -10.34 -11.46
CA SER A 490 -2.99 -9.50 -12.67
C SER A 490 -2.31 -10.06 -13.92
N GLU A 491 -1.33 -10.96 -13.75
CA GLU A 491 -0.54 -11.59 -14.81
C GLU A 491 -0.83 -13.11 -14.89
N THR A 492 -1.83 -13.60 -14.14
CA THR A 492 -2.19 -15.03 -14.04
C THR A 492 -3.71 -15.24 -14.02
N TRP A 493 -4.33 -15.32 -12.85
CA TRP A 493 -5.74 -15.72 -12.71
C TRP A 493 -6.75 -14.69 -13.22
N LEU A 494 -6.42 -13.40 -13.19
CA LEU A 494 -7.22 -12.36 -13.84
C LEU A 494 -7.04 -12.39 -15.36
N VAL A 495 -5.94 -12.93 -15.88
CA VAL A 495 -5.75 -13.12 -17.34
C VAL A 495 -6.66 -14.24 -17.83
N ASP A 496 -6.79 -15.33 -17.07
CA ASP A 496 -7.77 -16.40 -17.32
C ASP A 496 -9.22 -15.88 -17.32
N LEU A 497 -9.57 -15.08 -16.30
CA LEU A 497 -10.87 -14.40 -16.22
C LEU A 497 -11.21 -13.64 -17.52
N VAL A 498 -10.25 -12.92 -18.10
CA VAL A 498 -10.43 -12.17 -19.35
C VAL A 498 -10.43 -13.09 -20.57
N LYS A 499 -9.42 -13.98 -20.72
CA LYS A 499 -9.26 -14.87 -21.88
C LYS A 499 -10.37 -15.92 -21.99
N SER A 500 -11.11 -16.21 -20.91
CA SER A 500 -12.32 -17.05 -20.93
C SER A 500 -13.53 -16.43 -21.65
N GLY A 501 -13.56 -15.11 -21.90
CA GLY A 501 -14.73 -14.39 -22.39
C GLY A 501 -15.93 -14.35 -21.42
N ASN A 502 -15.75 -14.82 -20.18
CA ASN A 502 -16.81 -14.89 -19.16
C ASN A 502 -16.64 -13.90 -18.01
N GLY A 503 -15.51 -13.18 -17.98
CA GLY A 503 -15.18 -12.20 -16.96
C GLY A 503 -15.29 -10.74 -17.40
N ALA A 504 -15.47 -9.85 -16.42
CA ALA A 504 -15.13 -8.43 -16.53
C ALA A 504 -14.70 -7.86 -15.17
N ILE A 505 -13.85 -6.84 -15.18
CA ILE A 505 -13.26 -6.19 -14.01
C ILE A 505 -13.64 -4.71 -13.97
N LEU A 506 -14.21 -4.25 -12.86
CA LEU A 506 -14.59 -2.85 -12.62
C LEU A 506 -13.60 -2.22 -11.62
N PRO A 507 -12.53 -1.55 -12.08
CA PRO A 507 -11.66 -0.76 -11.21
C PRO A 507 -12.33 0.52 -10.72
N GLY A 508 -11.79 1.13 -9.66
CA GLY A 508 -12.25 2.42 -9.12
C GLY A 508 -13.61 2.41 -8.40
N CYS A 509 -14.11 1.24 -7.96
CA CYS A 509 -15.40 1.12 -7.29
C CYS A 509 -15.35 0.55 -5.85
N THR A 510 -16.01 1.23 -4.92
CA THR A 510 -16.05 0.82 -3.51
C THR A 510 -17.32 0.04 -3.20
N ALA A 511 -17.16 -1.23 -2.81
CA ALA A 511 -18.28 -2.04 -2.34
C ALA A 511 -18.83 -1.50 -1.01
N MET A 512 -20.09 -1.05 -1.05
CA MET A 512 -20.79 -0.51 0.11
C MET A 512 -21.25 -1.65 1.03
N LYS A 513 -21.93 -2.65 0.45
CA LYS A 513 -22.69 -3.66 1.21
C LYS A 513 -23.00 -4.91 0.38
N VAL A 514 -22.90 -6.10 0.99
CA VAL A 514 -23.48 -7.34 0.46
C VAL A 514 -24.99 -7.33 0.69
N LEU A 515 -25.75 -7.67 -0.36
CA LEU A 515 -27.20 -7.78 -0.34
C LEU A 515 -27.60 -9.23 -0.03
N HIS A 516 -28.56 -9.40 0.87
CA HIS A 516 -29.13 -10.71 1.23
C HIS A 516 -30.63 -10.62 1.43
N LYS A 517 -31.31 -11.76 1.25
CA LYS A 517 -32.73 -11.96 1.55
C LYS A 517 -32.85 -12.91 2.74
N LYS A 518 -33.96 -12.82 3.49
CA LYS A 518 -34.41 -13.96 4.31
C LYS A 518 -35.04 -15.03 3.43
N LYS A 519 -34.82 -16.30 3.78
CA LYS A 519 -35.46 -17.47 3.19
C LYS A 519 -36.91 -17.57 3.69
N LYS A 520 -37.87 -17.94 2.84
CA LYS A 520 -39.29 -18.06 3.27
C LYS A 520 -39.42 -19.27 4.20
N GLY A 521 -39.89 -19.06 5.43
CA GLY A 521 -40.13 -20.12 6.41
C GLY A 521 -38.97 -20.43 7.36
N SER A 522 -37.79 -19.80 7.21
CA SER A 522 -36.68 -19.94 8.15
C SER A 522 -36.06 -18.58 8.51
N GLY A 523 -35.22 -18.55 9.55
CA GLY A 523 -34.46 -17.35 9.94
C GLY A 523 -33.23 -17.07 9.05
N GLU A 524 -32.90 -18.00 8.16
CA GLU A 524 -31.66 -18.03 7.37
C GLU A 524 -31.62 -16.90 6.35
N LYS A 525 -30.41 -16.38 6.11
CA LYS A 525 -30.13 -15.38 5.07
C LYS A 525 -29.47 -16.07 3.88
N THR A 526 -29.80 -15.64 2.67
CA THR A 526 -29.11 -16.04 1.43
C THR A 526 -28.60 -14.79 0.72
N ALA A 527 -27.34 -14.77 0.31
CA ALA A 527 -26.77 -13.68 -0.48
C ALA A 527 -27.47 -13.53 -1.84
N ARG A 528 -27.44 -12.32 -2.41
CA ARG A 528 -27.95 -12.03 -3.76
C ARG A 528 -27.04 -11.09 -4.58
N GLY A 529 -25.82 -10.82 -4.13
CA GLY A 529 -24.90 -9.88 -4.78
C GLY A 529 -24.55 -8.68 -3.91
N VAL A 530 -24.14 -7.57 -4.52
CA VAL A 530 -23.40 -6.47 -3.88
C VAL A 530 -23.82 -5.11 -4.42
N ALA A 531 -23.97 -4.13 -3.52
CA ALA A 531 -24.09 -2.72 -3.88
C ALA A 531 -22.75 -2.00 -3.78
N PHE A 532 -22.42 -1.18 -4.77
CA PHE A 532 -21.17 -0.44 -4.86
C PHE A 532 -21.39 1.03 -5.27
N GLU A 533 -20.45 1.88 -4.89
CA GLU A 533 -20.38 3.29 -5.32
C GLU A 533 -19.08 3.57 -6.10
N PHE A 534 -19.14 4.55 -6.98
CA PHE A 534 -17.99 5.14 -7.68
C PHE A 534 -18.24 6.63 -7.90
N GLU A 535 -17.20 7.39 -8.25
CA GLU A 535 -17.30 8.82 -8.55
C GLU A 535 -17.19 9.07 -10.06
N TYR A 536 -18.14 9.82 -10.61
CA TYR A 536 -18.14 10.27 -12.01
C TYR A 536 -18.33 11.79 -12.03
N ARG A 537 -17.35 12.52 -12.57
CA ARG A 537 -17.34 14.00 -12.68
C ARG A 537 -17.70 14.70 -11.35
N GLY A 538 -17.10 14.27 -10.23
CA GLY A 538 -17.34 14.84 -8.90
C GLY A 538 -18.68 14.45 -8.25
N SER A 539 -19.45 13.54 -8.86
CA SER A 539 -20.71 13.03 -8.32
C SER A 539 -20.63 11.54 -8.03
N LYS A 540 -21.05 11.10 -6.83
CA LYS A 540 -21.21 9.68 -6.54
C LYS A 540 -22.43 9.10 -7.25
N ASP A 541 -22.30 7.90 -7.80
CA ASP A 541 -23.41 7.09 -8.31
C ASP A 541 -23.38 5.70 -7.67
N ILE A 542 -24.54 5.07 -7.50
CA ILE A 542 -24.71 3.80 -6.76
C ILE A 542 -25.31 2.74 -7.68
N CYS A 543 -24.61 1.62 -7.79
CA CYS A 543 -24.96 0.49 -8.63
C CYS A 543 -25.15 -0.79 -7.80
N VAL A 544 -25.82 -1.78 -8.40
CA VAL A 544 -25.98 -3.12 -7.82
C VAL A 544 -25.52 -4.18 -8.81
N VAL A 545 -24.81 -5.18 -8.30
CA VAL A 545 -24.63 -6.48 -8.96
C VAL A 545 -25.57 -7.47 -8.27
N GLU A 546 -26.42 -8.14 -9.03
CA GLU A 546 -27.16 -9.32 -8.56
C GLU A 546 -26.42 -10.60 -8.98
N SER A 547 -26.26 -11.55 -8.06
CA SER A 547 -25.53 -12.80 -8.31
C SER A 547 -26.17 -14.02 -7.65
N LYS A 548 -25.79 -15.22 -8.12
CA LYS A 548 -26.17 -16.51 -7.52
C LYS A 548 -25.28 -16.89 -6.34
N VAL A 549 -24.03 -16.41 -6.33
CA VAL A 549 -23.05 -16.51 -5.22
C VAL A 549 -22.28 -15.19 -5.09
N THR A 550 -21.94 -14.78 -3.86
CA THR A 550 -21.12 -13.61 -3.57
C THR A 550 -19.82 -14.03 -2.90
N ILE A 551 -18.68 -13.54 -3.39
CA ILE A 551 -17.35 -13.82 -2.81
C ILE A 551 -16.71 -12.50 -2.37
N VAL A 552 -16.26 -12.44 -1.13
CA VAL A 552 -15.56 -11.29 -0.55
C VAL A 552 -14.07 -11.61 -0.44
N ALA A 553 -13.24 -10.78 -1.07
CA ALA A 553 -11.78 -10.92 -1.11
C ALA A 553 -11.09 -9.55 -0.96
N CYS A 554 -11.65 -8.67 -0.11
CA CYS A 554 -11.20 -7.29 0.08
C CYS A 554 -9.89 -7.16 0.89
N GLY A 555 -9.38 -8.28 1.41
CA GLY A 555 -8.22 -8.35 2.28
C GLY A 555 -8.55 -8.02 3.74
N THR A 556 -7.68 -8.49 4.63
CA THR A 556 -7.79 -8.52 6.09
C THR A 556 -8.31 -7.25 6.76
N LEU A 557 -7.96 -6.06 6.25
CA LEU A 557 -8.40 -4.78 6.83
C LEU A 557 -9.79 -4.33 6.36
N ASN A 558 -10.22 -4.76 5.17
CA ASN A 558 -11.46 -4.29 4.53
C ASN A 558 -12.60 -5.31 4.63
N THR A 559 -12.31 -6.60 4.53
CA THR A 559 -13.30 -7.70 4.58
C THR A 559 -14.16 -7.66 5.86
N PRO A 560 -13.59 -7.55 7.09
CA PRO A 560 -14.40 -7.39 8.31
C PRO A 560 -15.35 -6.20 8.25
N SER A 561 -14.89 -5.10 7.65
CA SER A 561 -15.65 -3.85 7.55
C SER A 561 -16.83 -3.97 6.57
N LEU A 562 -16.65 -4.67 5.45
CA LEU A 562 -17.74 -4.97 4.51
C LEU A 562 -18.77 -5.92 5.12
N LEU A 563 -18.34 -6.99 5.81
CA LEU A 563 -19.25 -7.93 6.46
C LEU A 563 -20.07 -7.26 7.59
N LYS A 564 -19.43 -6.41 8.41
CA LYS A 564 -20.12 -5.58 9.42
C LYS A 564 -21.15 -4.64 8.79
N ARG A 565 -20.81 -3.88 7.75
CA ARG A 565 -21.78 -3.03 6.99
C ARG A 565 -22.91 -3.84 6.37
N SER A 566 -22.65 -5.09 6.02
CA SER A 566 -23.63 -6.03 5.46
C SER A 566 -24.66 -6.52 6.49
N GLY A 567 -24.43 -6.33 7.79
CA GLY A 567 -25.35 -6.76 8.84
C GLY A 567 -25.22 -8.25 9.18
N LEU A 568 -24.02 -8.79 9.04
CA LEU A 568 -23.60 -9.97 9.80
C LEU A 568 -23.31 -9.53 11.24
N LYS A 569 -23.52 -10.44 12.20
CA LYS A 569 -23.41 -10.19 13.65
C LYS A 569 -22.36 -11.08 14.36
N ASN A 570 -21.71 -12.00 13.66
CA ASN A 570 -20.73 -12.92 14.23
C ASN A 570 -19.59 -12.15 14.91
N ASN A 571 -19.41 -12.41 16.21
CA ASN A 571 -18.49 -11.68 17.08
C ASN A 571 -17.01 -11.86 16.71
N ASN A 572 -16.68 -12.85 15.88
CA ASN A 572 -15.31 -13.08 15.40
C ASN A 572 -14.94 -12.18 14.20
N ILE A 573 -15.90 -11.48 13.59
CA ILE A 573 -15.62 -10.59 12.45
C ILE A 573 -14.73 -9.43 12.92
N GLY A 574 -13.51 -9.38 12.42
CA GLY A 574 -12.49 -8.40 12.79
C GLY A 574 -11.81 -8.66 14.13
N ARG A 575 -11.76 -9.91 14.61
CA ARG A 575 -10.89 -10.39 15.70
C ARG A 575 -9.83 -11.34 15.13
N ASN A 576 -8.82 -11.73 15.91
CA ASN A 576 -7.76 -12.66 15.48
C ASN A 576 -6.93 -12.09 14.30
N LEU A 577 -6.69 -10.78 14.29
CA LEU A 577 -5.73 -10.16 13.36
C LEU A 577 -4.32 -10.56 13.78
N HIS A 578 -3.61 -11.27 12.90
CA HIS A 578 -2.16 -11.44 12.97
C HIS A 578 -1.47 -10.51 11.96
N LEU A 579 -0.23 -10.11 12.23
CA LEU A 579 0.49 -9.10 11.45
C LEU A 579 1.89 -9.52 10.97
N HIS A 580 2.49 -10.60 11.47
CA HIS A 580 3.93 -10.88 11.36
C HIS A 580 4.77 -9.62 11.65
N PRO A 581 4.89 -9.18 12.90
CA PRO A 581 5.66 -7.99 13.23
C PRO A 581 7.12 -8.16 12.79
N VAL A 582 7.65 -7.13 12.15
CA VAL A 582 9.01 -7.08 11.62
C VAL A 582 9.82 -6.00 12.33
N VAL A 583 11.02 -6.35 12.78
CA VAL A 583 12.05 -5.40 13.25
C VAL A 583 13.31 -5.58 12.40
N MET A 584 14.06 -4.49 12.18
CA MET A 584 15.23 -4.48 11.29
C MET A 584 16.49 -3.95 11.99
N ALA A 585 17.64 -4.26 11.40
CA ALA A 585 18.90 -3.58 11.65
C ALA A 585 19.63 -3.34 10.31
N TRP A 586 20.57 -2.40 10.32
CA TRP A 586 21.20 -1.88 9.12
C TRP A 586 22.73 -1.89 9.24
N GLY A 587 23.40 -1.99 8.09
CA GLY A 587 24.86 -1.96 7.99
C GLY A 587 25.33 -1.16 6.77
N TYR A 588 26.37 -0.36 6.91
CA TYR A 588 26.92 0.50 5.87
C TYR A 588 28.19 -0.10 5.25
N PHE A 589 28.25 -0.13 3.92
CA PHE A 589 29.32 -0.74 3.12
C PHE A 589 29.89 0.30 2.13
N PRO A 590 30.85 1.16 2.55
CA PRO A 590 31.43 2.17 1.68
C PRO A 590 32.19 1.55 0.50
N ASP A 591 32.32 2.32 -0.59
CA ASP A 591 33.05 1.92 -1.81
C ASP A 591 34.60 1.93 -1.65
N THR A 592 35.09 1.76 -0.42
CA THR A 592 36.51 1.65 -0.08
C THR A 592 37.02 0.21 -0.28
N PRO A 593 38.22 -0.01 -0.85
CA PRO A 593 38.85 -1.33 -0.90
C PRO A 593 38.99 -2.01 0.47
N VAL A 594 38.90 -3.34 0.49
CA VAL A 594 39.05 -4.15 1.71
C VAL A 594 40.52 -4.51 1.91
N GLU A 595 41.31 -3.59 2.46
CA GLU A 595 42.61 -3.95 3.02
C GLU A 595 42.42 -4.86 4.26
N PRO A 596 43.29 -5.87 4.49
CA PRO A 596 44.53 -6.19 3.78
C PRO A 596 44.46 -7.51 2.97
N THR A 597 43.29 -7.94 2.50
CA THR A 597 43.09 -9.32 1.99
C THR A 597 43.66 -9.60 0.60
N GLY A 598 44.27 -8.61 -0.06
CA GLY A 598 44.92 -8.77 -1.37
C GLY A 598 43.97 -8.90 -2.56
N ALA A 599 42.66 -8.74 -2.35
CA ALA A 599 41.67 -8.67 -3.42
C ALA A 599 41.66 -7.27 -4.06
N SER A 600 41.74 -7.20 -5.39
CA SER A 600 41.64 -5.95 -6.15
C SER A 600 40.20 -5.43 -6.30
N GLU A 601 39.21 -6.15 -5.77
CA GLU A 601 37.78 -5.89 -5.99
C GLU A 601 37.11 -5.42 -4.69
N VAL A 602 36.29 -4.36 -4.81
CA VAL A 602 35.54 -3.79 -3.69
C VAL A 602 34.30 -4.65 -3.42
N TRP A 603 34.13 -5.08 -2.17
CA TRP A 603 32.97 -5.86 -1.72
C TRP A 603 32.05 -5.04 -0.80
N PRO A 604 30.73 -5.04 -1.04
CA PRO A 604 30.04 -5.49 -2.25
C PRO A 604 30.38 -4.63 -3.46
N GLU A 605 30.11 -5.13 -4.66
CA GLU A 605 30.47 -4.48 -5.92
C GLU A 605 29.89 -3.06 -5.99
N THR A 606 30.70 -2.06 -6.35
CA THR A 606 30.35 -0.63 -6.26
C THR A 606 29.13 -0.23 -7.08
N TRP A 607 28.80 -0.99 -8.13
CA TRP A 607 27.63 -0.74 -8.97
C TRP A 607 26.32 -1.14 -8.29
N LYS A 608 26.28 -2.22 -7.50
CA LYS A 608 25.05 -2.71 -6.84
C LYS A 608 24.55 -1.71 -5.79
N LYS A 609 23.36 -1.15 -5.95
CA LYS A 609 22.76 -0.23 -4.95
C LYS A 609 21.72 -0.92 -4.07
N SER A 610 21.51 -0.38 -2.87
CA SER A 610 20.61 -0.91 -1.83
C SER A 610 19.12 -1.00 -2.20
N TYR A 611 18.70 -0.34 -3.29
CA TYR A 611 17.33 -0.32 -3.79
C TYR A 611 17.14 -1.13 -5.09
N GLU A 612 18.18 -1.81 -5.58
CA GLU A 612 18.21 -2.46 -6.91
C GLU A 612 18.27 -4.00 -6.81
N GLY A 613 17.90 -4.66 -7.90
CA GLY A 613 17.99 -6.11 -8.08
C GLY A 613 16.75 -6.90 -7.73
N GLY A 614 16.93 -8.21 -7.51
CA GLY A 614 15.86 -9.07 -7.01
C GLY A 614 15.53 -8.69 -5.56
N ILE A 615 14.30 -8.25 -5.29
CA ILE A 615 13.90 -7.67 -3.99
C ILE A 615 14.29 -8.57 -2.80
N MET A 616 13.83 -9.82 -2.83
CA MET A 616 13.98 -10.76 -1.74
C MET A 616 14.27 -12.14 -2.34
N THR A 617 15.53 -12.56 -2.22
CA THR A 617 16.09 -13.77 -2.86
C THR A 617 16.76 -14.71 -1.85
N ALA A 618 17.21 -14.20 -0.69
CA ALA A 618 17.86 -14.97 0.37
C ALA A 618 17.06 -14.91 1.70
N MET A 619 16.99 -16.03 2.41
CA MET A 619 16.44 -16.11 3.78
C MET A 619 17.32 -16.97 4.68
N SER A 620 17.34 -16.69 5.99
CA SER A 620 17.93 -17.57 6.99
C SER A 620 16.89 -18.01 8.03
N PRO A 621 16.69 -19.33 8.24
CA PRO A 621 15.81 -19.87 9.27
C PRO A 621 16.48 -20.00 10.66
N VAL A 622 17.64 -19.37 10.89
CA VAL A 622 18.51 -19.59 12.07
C VAL A 622 17.83 -19.37 13.44
N VAL A 623 16.73 -18.63 13.50
CA VAL A 623 15.93 -18.41 14.74
C VAL A 623 14.45 -18.78 14.58
N ALA A 624 14.12 -19.62 13.59
CA ALA A 624 12.73 -19.87 13.18
C ALA A 624 12.01 -21.00 13.93
N GLU A 625 12.73 -21.79 14.75
CA GLU A 625 12.20 -22.83 15.64
C GLU A 625 11.27 -23.89 14.98
N PHE A 626 11.39 -24.14 13.67
CA PHE A 626 10.53 -25.07 12.92
C PHE A 626 10.52 -26.52 13.46
N GLU A 627 11.59 -26.95 14.14
CA GLU A 627 11.70 -28.28 14.76
C GLU A 627 11.11 -28.35 16.18
N LYS A 628 10.63 -27.22 16.73
CA LYS A 628 10.08 -27.12 18.09
C LYS A 628 8.64 -26.59 18.08
N SER A 629 8.52 -25.26 18.12
CA SER A 629 7.26 -24.53 18.23
C SER A 629 6.70 -24.13 16.87
N GLY A 630 7.57 -23.90 15.88
CA GLY A 630 7.26 -23.14 14.67
C GLY A 630 7.02 -21.64 14.92
N TYR A 631 6.93 -21.21 16.18
CA TYR A 631 6.74 -19.83 16.61
C TYR A 631 8.10 -19.20 16.95
N GLY A 632 8.94 -19.05 15.93
CA GLY A 632 10.21 -18.32 15.96
C GLY A 632 10.20 -17.11 15.02
N ALA A 633 11.38 -16.70 14.57
CA ALA A 633 11.55 -15.65 13.56
C ALA A 633 12.38 -16.10 12.34
N VAL A 634 12.06 -15.57 11.16
CA VAL A 634 12.83 -15.79 9.91
C VAL A 634 13.57 -14.50 9.56
N ILE A 635 14.83 -14.63 9.13
CA ILE A 635 15.65 -13.49 8.68
C ILE A 635 15.54 -13.34 7.16
N GLN A 636 15.19 -12.14 6.70
CA GLN A 636 14.95 -11.78 5.29
C GLN A 636 15.42 -10.33 5.01
N THR A 637 15.23 -9.86 3.77
CA THR A 637 15.65 -8.54 3.28
C THR A 637 14.45 -7.73 2.74
N PRO A 638 14.42 -6.40 2.93
CA PRO A 638 13.38 -5.54 2.36
C PRO A 638 13.84 -4.88 1.04
N ALA A 639 12.88 -4.44 0.22
CA ALA A 639 13.11 -3.33 -0.70
C ALA A 639 12.70 -2.01 -0.03
N LEU A 640 13.63 -1.06 0.07
CA LEU A 640 13.39 0.28 0.60
C LEU A 640 13.88 1.31 -0.41
N HIS A 641 12.96 2.17 -0.86
CA HIS A 641 13.28 3.38 -1.63
C HIS A 641 13.49 4.55 -0.64
N PRO A 642 13.98 5.73 -1.06
CA PRO A 642 14.42 6.79 -0.14
C PRO A 642 13.41 7.20 0.93
N GLY A 643 12.12 7.24 0.61
CA GLY A 643 11.04 7.52 1.54
C GLY A 643 10.90 6.46 2.62
N THR A 644 10.67 5.21 2.22
CA THR A 644 10.53 4.04 3.11
C THR A 644 11.79 3.76 3.93
N PHE A 645 12.98 4.05 3.41
CA PHE A 645 14.24 4.05 4.15
C PHE A 645 14.29 5.17 5.21
N SER A 646 14.01 6.41 4.82
CA SER A 646 14.12 7.57 5.71
C SER A 646 13.20 7.49 6.94
N ILE A 647 12.03 6.86 6.82
CA ILE A 647 11.09 6.68 7.93
C ILE A 647 11.54 5.66 8.97
N VAL A 648 12.28 4.60 8.58
CA VAL A 648 12.82 3.61 9.52
C VAL A 648 14.12 4.07 10.16
N MET A 649 15.00 4.77 9.43
CA MET A 649 16.27 5.27 9.99
C MET A 649 16.06 6.11 11.25
N PRO A 650 16.85 5.93 12.32
CA PRO A 650 16.71 6.72 13.53
C PRO A 650 17.06 8.19 13.25
N TRP A 651 16.47 9.11 14.01
CA TRP A 651 16.74 10.54 13.93
C TRP A 651 17.32 11.00 15.27
N VAL A 652 18.58 11.42 15.29
CA VAL A 652 19.20 12.08 16.45
C VAL A 652 19.20 13.59 16.24
N SER A 653 19.53 14.07 15.04
CA SER A 653 19.54 15.48 14.67
C SER A 653 19.28 15.67 13.17
N GLY A 654 19.08 16.92 12.76
CA GLY A 654 18.96 17.31 11.37
C GLY A 654 20.25 17.20 10.54
N SER A 655 21.42 17.07 11.18
CA SER A 655 22.67 16.68 10.50
C SER A 655 22.75 15.16 10.37
N ASP A 656 22.59 14.45 11.50
CA ASP A 656 22.62 12.99 11.61
C ASP A 656 21.71 12.29 10.59
N ILE A 657 20.48 12.78 10.37
CA ILE A 657 19.61 12.21 9.35
C ILE A 657 20.08 12.50 7.92
N LYS A 658 20.70 13.65 7.64
CA LYS A 658 21.29 13.93 6.31
C LYS A 658 22.54 13.07 6.07
N ASP A 659 23.35 12.87 7.10
CA ASP A 659 24.53 12.00 7.06
C ASP A 659 24.13 10.52 6.83
N ARG A 660 23.05 10.06 7.49
CA ARG A 660 22.43 8.73 7.25
C ARG A 660 21.86 8.61 5.84
N MET A 661 21.19 9.65 5.33
CA MET A 661 20.63 9.63 3.97
C MET A 661 21.72 9.70 2.90
N ARG A 662 22.85 10.39 3.12
CA ARG A 662 24.04 10.32 2.23
C ARG A 662 24.58 8.90 2.07
N LYS A 663 24.37 8.02 3.06
CA LYS A 663 24.74 6.59 3.03
C LYS A 663 23.69 5.67 2.39
N PHE A 664 22.52 6.19 1.99
CA PHE A 664 21.34 5.43 1.55
C PHE A 664 21.66 4.28 0.59
N SER A 665 22.24 4.60 -0.57
CA SER A 665 22.47 3.67 -1.69
C SER A 665 23.47 2.55 -1.38
N ARG A 666 24.18 2.62 -0.24
CA ARG A 666 25.17 1.65 0.26
C ARG A 666 24.94 1.22 1.72
N THR A 667 23.73 1.45 2.25
CA THR A 667 23.28 0.93 3.55
C THR A 667 22.33 -0.24 3.36
N ALA A 668 22.77 -1.43 3.73
CA ALA A 668 21.95 -2.64 3.65
C ALA A 668 20.98 -2.71 4.84
N HIS A 669 19.80 -3.27 4.60
CA HIS A 669 18.83 -3.59 5.64
C HIS A 669 18.54 -5.08 5.65
N ILE A 670 18.50 -5.66 6.84
CA ILE A 670 18.13 -7.06 7.08
C ILE A 670 17.14 -7.06 8.25
N PHE A 671 16.10 -7.90 8.17
CA PHE A 671 15.03 -7.92 9.16
C PHE A 671 14.74 -9.30 9.72
N ALA A 672 14.25 -9.33 10.96
CA ALA A 672 13.65 -10.48 11.59
C ALA A 672 12.12 -10.33 11.54
N LEU A 673 11.44 -11.36 11.03
CA LEU A 673 9.99 -11.47 10.95
C LEU A 673 9.54 -12.57 11.90
N ALA A 674 8.75 -12.25 12.92
CA ALA A 674 8.20 -13.25 13.83
C ALA A 674 6.92 -13.89 13.28
N ARG A 675 6.71 -15.16 13.60
CA ARG A 675 5.38 -15.78 13.61
C ARG A 675 4.69 -15.38 14.91
N ASP A 676 3.74 -14.45 14.86
CA ASP A 676 3.09 -13.90 16.05
C ASP A 676 2.07 -14.85 16.69
N GLN A 677 2.22 -15.05 18.01
CA GLN A 677 1.14 -15.55 18.88
C GLN A 677 0.20 -14.39 19.30
N GLY A 678 0.75 -13.18 19.41
CA GLY A 678 0.02 -11.93 19.60
C GLY A 678 -1.05 -11.71 18.53
N SER A 679 -2.09 -10.96 18.90
CA SER A 679 -3.26 -10.79 18.05
C SER A 679 -3.95 -9.44 18.23
N GLY A 680 -4.81 -9.11 17.27
CA GLY A 680 -5.46 -7.80 17.19
C GLY A 680 -6.91 -7.84 16.72
N ASN A 681 -7.49 -6.64 16.58
CA ASN A 681 -8.83 -6.41 16.09
C ASN A 681 -8.87 -5.36 14.97
N VAL A 682 -9.60 -5.68 13.90
CA VAL A 682 -9.97 -4.75 12.83
C VAL A 682 -11.36 -4.17 13.13
N HIS A 683 -11.38 -2.96 13.68
CA HIS A 683 -12.62 -2.20 13.88
C HIS A 683 -13.03 -1.50 12.57
N SER A 684 -12.06 -0.96 11.83
CA SER A 684 -12.21 -0.45 10.46
C SER A 684 -10.84 -0.51 9.73
N PRO A 685 -10.74 -0.18 8.42
CA PRO A 685 -9.44 -0.18 7.72
C PRO A 685 -8.47 0.91 8.21
N SER A 686 -8.95 1.82 9.07
CA SER A 686 -8.20 2.90 9.72
C SER A 686 -8.33 2.88 11.24
N ARG A 687 -8.79 1.75 11.81
CA ARG A 687 -8.86 1.51 13.26
C ARG A 687 -8.51 0.06 13.58
N ILE A 688 -7.29 -0.14 14.08
CA ILE A 688 -6.61 -1.43 14.21
C ILE A 688 -5.93 -1.49 15.58
N SER A 689 -6.41 -2.35 16.47
CA SER A 689 -5.65 -2.72 17.67
C SER A 689 -4.82 -3.97 17.38
N TYR A 690 -3.62 -4.07 17.95
CA TYR A 690 -2.79 -5.28 17.94
C TYR A 690 -1.91 -5.26 19.19
N GLU A 691 -1.75 -6.41 19.82
CA GLU A 691 -0.92 -6.61 21.01
C GLU A 691 0.01 -7.81 20.75
N MET A 692 1.27 -7.66 21.11
CA MET A 692 2.34 -8.62 20.85
C MET A 692 2.64 -9.38 22.14
N GLU A 693 2.74 -10.70 22.10
CA GLU A 693 3.06 -11.48 23.29
C GLU A 693 4.56 -11.38 23.62
N ASP A 694 4.95 -11.57 24.88
CA ASP A 694 6.36 -11.48 25.33
C ASP A 694 7.30 -12.39 24.51
N VAL A 695 6.81 -13.57 24.13
CA VAL A 695 7.52 -14.56 23.29
C VAL A 695 7.79 -14.05 21.87
N ASP A 696 6.89 -13.24 21.31
CA ASP A 696 7.08 -12.62 20.00
C ASP A 696 8.17 -11.53 20.11
N GLU A 697 8.13 -10.71 21.16
CA GLU A 697 9.17 -9.70 21.44
C GLU A 697 10.54 -10.35 21.63
N GLU A 698 10.64 -11.40 22.45
CA GLU A 698 11.86 -12.20 22.60
C GLU A 698 12.39 -12.73 21.26
N ASN A 699 11.52 -13.24 20.38
CA ASN A 699 11.93 -13.83 19.11
C ASN A 699 12.44 -12.78 18.11
N LEU A 700 11.85 -11.59 18.13
CA LEU A 700 12.38 -10.44 17.39
C LEU A 700 13.73 -9.96 17.96
N GLN A 701 13.91 -9.96 19.28
CA GLN A 701 15.20 -9.64 19.93
C GLN A 701 16.29 -10.67 19.58
N LYS A 702 15.99 -11.98 19.65
CA LYS A 702 16.85 -13.08 19.16
C LYS A 702 17.23 -12.88 17.69
N GLY A 703 16.28 -12.42 16.88
CA GLY A 703 16.49 -12.01 15.49
C GLY A 703 17.50 -10.88 15.34
N ILE A 704 17.37 -9.78 16.10
CA ILE A 704 18.28 -8.62 16.00
C ILE A 704 19.72 -8.95 16.42
N ASP A 705 19.93 -9.81 17.43
CA ASP A 705 21.28 -10.32 17.75
C ASP A 705 21.92 -11.00 16.53
N LYS A 706 21.17 -11.86 15.84
CA LYS A 706 21.65 -12.57 14.64
C LYS A 706 21.86 -11.62 13.47
N VAL A 707 20.96 -10.67 13.24
CA VAL A 707 21.10 -9.69 12.16
C VAL A 707 22.33 -8.80 12.34
N LEU A 708 22.58 -8.27 13.54
CA LEU A 708 23.78 -7.45 13.80
C LEU A 708 25.08 -8.23 13.58
N ARG A 709 25.10 -9.53 13.92
CA ARG A 709 26.22 -10.45 13.64
C ARG A 709 26.40 -10.74 12.15
N ILE A 710 25.31 -11.01 11.42
CA ILE A 710 25.32 -11.22 9.97
C ILE A 710 25.89 -9.97 9.25
N LEU A 711 25.43 -8.77 9.63
CA LEU A 711 25.91 -7.52 9.02
C LEU A 711 27.41 -7.29 9.26
N ALA A 712 27.89 -7.51 10.48
CA ALA A 712 29.32 -7.40 10.81
C ALA A 712 30.15 -8.45 10.06
N ALA A 713 29.73 -9.72 10.05
CA ALA A 713 30.42 -10.81 9.37
C ALA A 713 30.42 -10.66 7.83
N ALA A 714 29.41 -10.00 7.26
CA ALA A 714 29.38 -9.64 5.84
C ALA A 714 30.37 -8.52 5.46
N GLY A 715 31.00 -7.85 6.43
CA GLY A 715 31.99 -6.79 6.22
C GLY A 715 31.48 -5.35 6.40
N ALA A 716 30.35 -5.13 7.09
CA ALA A 716 29.83 -3.78 7.34
C ALA A 716 30.86 -2.92 8.10
N GLU A 717 31.09 -1.69 7.65
CA GLU A 717 31.95 -0.74 8.36
C GLU A 717 31.26 -0.17 9.60
N GLU A 718 29.97 0.14 9.50
CA GLU A 718 29.14 0.65 10.58
C GLU A 718 27.83 -0.13 10.64
N ILE A 719 27.39 -0.51 11.85
CA ILE A 719 26.12 -1.19 12.09
C ILE A 719 25.25 -0.44 13.11
N GLY A 720 23.94 -0.64 13.03
CA GLY A 720 23.01 -0.12 14.04
C GLY A 720 21.59 -0.68 13.92
N THR A 721 20.73 -0.25 14.84
CA THR A 721 19.29 -0.56 14.85
C THR A 721 18.47 0.67 14.50
N HIS A 722 17.14 0.53 14.42
CA HIS A 722 16.21 1.64 14.19
C HIS A 722 15.70 2.31 15.48
N HIS A 723 16.27 1.97 16.64
CA HIS A 723 15.88 2.53 17.92
C HIS A 723 16.20 4.03 18.04
N ASN A 724 15.26 4.83 18.59
CA ASN A 724 15.27 6.30 18.66
C ASN A 724 16.52 6.96 19.28
N LYS A 725 17.43 6.22 19.94
CA LYS A 725 18.73 6.75 20.39
C LYS A 725 19.77 6.88 19.26
N GLY A 726 19.56 6.21 18.13
CA GLY A 726 20.45 6.29 16.96
C GLY A 726 21.86 5.73 17.16
N ASN A 727 22.06 4.89 18.19
CA ASN A 727 23.33 4.25 18.50
C ASN A 727 23.87 3.48 17.28
N THR A 728 25.17 3.66 17.00
CA THR A 728 25.88 2.93 15.94
C THR A 728 27.20 2.38 16.49
N LEU A 729 27.79 1.43 15.77
CA LEU A 729 29.12 0.88 16.06
C LEU A 729 29.91 0.83 14.75
N ASN A 730 31.10 1.43 14.72
CA ASN A 730 32.06 1.16 13.65
C ASN A 730 32.74 -0.18 13.93
N VAL A 731 32.47 -1.19 13.11
CA VAL A 731 32.92 -2.58 13.32
C VAL A 731 34.42 -2.72 13.09
N LYS A 732 34.98 -1.99 12.10
CA LYS A 732 36.42 -2.02 11.78
C LYS A 732 37.30 -1.52 12.94
N ASN A 733 36.80 -0.57 13.72
CA ASN A 733 37.54 0.08 14.81
C ASN A 733 37.19 -0.45 16.22
N ALA A 734 36.14 -1.26 16.36
CA ALA A 734 35.69 -1.75 17.66
C ALA A 734 36.44 -3.02 18.11
N SER A 735 36.73 -3.13 19.40
CA SER A 735 37.15 -4.41 19.97
C SER A 735 36.00 -5.42 20.01
N TYR A 736 36.32 -6.71 19.99
CA TYR A 736 35.33 -7.79 20.13
C TYR A 736 34.43 -7.62 21.37
N HIS A 737 34.99 -7.09 22.48
CA HIS A 737 34.23 -6.83 23.70
C HIS A 737 33.23 -5.68 23.53
N GLU A 738 33.60 -4.59 22.84
CA GLU A 738 32.67 -3.50 22.52
C GLU A 738 31.58 -3.95 21.54
N PHE A 739 31.93 -4.80 20.57
CA PHE A 739 30.98 -5.44 19.67
C PHE A 739 29.94 -6.30 20.42
N GLU A 740 30.38 -7.23 21.27
CA GLU A 740 29.46 -8.06 22.07
C GLU A 740 28.60 -7.22 23.03
N GLN A 741 29.16 -6.18 23.65
CA GLN A 741 28.39 -5.24 24.46
C GLN A 741 27.34 -4.48 23.63
N PHE A 742 27.69 -4.01 22.43
CA PHE A 742 26.77 -3.31 21.53
C PHE A 742 25.64 -4.24 21.08
N VAL A 743 25.98 -5.41 20.53
CA VAL A 743 24.99 -6.39 20.03
C VAL A 743 24.01 -6.75 21.13
N LYS A 744 24.50 -7.13 22.32
CA LYS A 744 23.64 -7.49 23.47
C LYS A 744 22.73 -6.35 23.93
N LYS A 745 23.25 -5.12 23.97
CA LYS A 745 22.54 -3.91 24.44
C LYS A 745 21.51 -3.37 23.46
N GLU A 746 21.74 -3.54 22.16
CA GLU A 746 20.84 -3.09 21.11
C GLU A 746 19.83 -4.17 20.70
N SER A 747 20.14 -5.46 20.88
CA SER A 747 19.18 -6.56 20.69
C SER A 747 18.21 -6.72 21.86
N SER A 748 18.64 -6.55 23.12
CA SER A 748 17.77 -6.64 24.30
C SER A 748 16.92 -5.38 24.56
N ARG A 749 16.52 -4.67 23.51
CA ARG A 749 15.70 -3.46 23.59
C ARG A 749 14.22 -3.79 23.51
N SER A 750 13.40 -3.00 24.21
CA SER A 750 11.96 -3.12 24.03
C SER A 750 11.51 -2.65 22.65
N LEU A 751 10.52 -3.35 22.10
CA LEU A 751 9.91 -3.14 20.79
C LEU A 751 8.44 -2.69 20.91
N THR A 752 7.84 -2.78 22.10
CA THR A 752 6.45 -2.42 22.42
C THR A 752 6.25 -0.96 22.85
N ASP A 753 7.33 -0.23 23.14
CA ASP A 753 7.27 1.11 23.73
C ASP A 753 7.27 2.29 22.73
N LEU A 754 7.24 2.04 21.41
CA LEU A 754 7.43 3.02 20.31
C LEU A 754 8.86 3.50 20.06
N SER A 755 9.86 3.11 20.86
CA SER A 755 11.26 3.53 20.67
C SER A 755 11.90 2.95 19.41
N THR A 756 11.40 1.80 18.93
CA THR A 756 11.82 1.14 17.69
C THR A 756 10.62 1.05 16.73
N PRO A 757 10.78 1.30 15.41
CA PRO A 757 9.71 1.09 14.45
C PRO A 757 9.52 -0.41 14.15
N LEU A 758 8.31 -0.92 14.37
CA LEU A 758 7.86 -2.19 13.83
C LEU A 758 7.09 -1.98 12.53
N CYS A 759 7.21 -2.93 11.62
CA CYS A 759 6.57 -2.93 10.30
C CYS A 759 5.80 -4.23 10.03
N SER A 760 4.86 -4.19 9.09
CA SER A 760 4.11 -5.35 8.60
C SER A 760 3.72 -5.15 7.12
N ALA A 761 3.74 -6.24 6.37
CA ALA A 761 3.12 -6.36 5.05
C ALA A 761 2.22 -7.62 4.95
N HIS A 762 1.91 -8.24 6.10
CA HIS A 762 1.37 -9.59 6.22
C HIS A 762 0.19 -9.67 7.21
N GLN A 763 -0.84 -8.87 6.94
CA GLN A 763 -2.11 -8.86 7.67
C GLN A 763 -2.95 -10.12 7.39
N MET A 764 -3.29 -10.93 8.40
CA MET A 764 -4.12 -12.15 8.25
C MET A 764 -5.09 -12.41 9.42
N GLY A 765 -5.97 -13.40 9.28
CA GLY A 765 -6.80 -13.99 10.35
C GLY A 765 -8.04 -13.21 10.82
N SER A 766 -8.25 -11.97 10.36
CA SER A 766 -9.33 -11.10 10.84
C SER A 766 -10.78 -11.57 10.60
N CYS A 767 -10.99 -12.67 9.88
CA CYS A 767 -12.26 -13.38 9.68
C CYS A 767 -12.01 -14.91 9.64
N ARG A 768 -11.20 -15.42 10.59
CA ARG A 768 -10.68 -16.79 10.60
C ARG A 768 -11.70 -17.88 10.26
N MET A 769 -11.21 -18.88 9.55
CA MET A 769 -11.83 -20.17 9.27
C MET A 769 -11.86 -21.04 10.54
N GLY A 770 -12.76 -22.02 10.59
CA GLY A 770 -12.84 -22.98 11.68
C GLY A 770 -14.04 -23.90 11.58
N SER A 771 -14.06 -24.93 12.41
CA SER A 771 -15.08 -25.99 12.45
C SER A 771 -16.44 -25.58 13.01
N ASN A 772 -16.56 -24.43 13.70
CA ASN A 772 -17.80 -24.02 14.36
C ASN A 772 -18.07 -22.49 14.36
N PRO A 773 -19.35 -22.05 14.39
CA PRO A 773 -19.74 -20.64 14.29
C PRO A 773 -19.49 -19.80 15.55
N LYS A 774 -19.14 -20.40 16.69
CA LYS A 774 -18.84 -19.64 17.92
C LYS A 774 -17.44 -19.05 17.85
N GLU A 775 -16.51 -19.73 17.19
CA GLU A 775 -15.09 -19.39 17.16
C GLU A 775 -14.63 -18.84 15.80
N SER A 776 -15.28 -19.19 14.69
CA SER A 776 -14.90 -18.76 13.33
C SER A 776 -15.96 -17.90 12.63
N VAL A 777 -15.56 -17.21 11.55
CA VAL A 777 -16.46 -16.41 10.68
C VAL A 777 -16.93 -17.21 9.47
N VAL A 778 -16.05 -18.07 8.94
CA VAL A 778 -16.33 -18.97 7.83
C VAL A 778 -16.08 -20.43 8.21
N LYS A 779 -16.80 -21.31 7.52
CA LYS A 779 -16.54 -22.75 7.45
C LYS A 779 -15.23 -23.00 6.71
N GLU A 780 -14.72 -24.22 6.81
CA GLU A 780 -13.61 -24.73 6.00
C GLU A 780 -13.78 -24.52 4.48
N THR A 781 -15.02 -24.56 3.98
CA THR A 781 -15.36 -24.29 2.57
C THR A 781 -15.27 -22.81 2.16
N GLY A 782 -14.88 -21.92 3.08
CA GLY A 782 -14.89 -20.47 2.91
C GLY A 782 -16.28 -19.81 2.99
N GLU A 783 -17.37 -20.57 3.12
CA GLU A 783 -18.74 -20.03 3.25
C GLU A 783 -18.98 -19.47 4.67
N THR A 784 -19.65 -18.32 4.79
CA THR A 784 -19.99 -17.73 6.10
C THR A 784 -21.04 -18.55 6.84
N TRP A 785 -20.98 -18.53 8.18
CA TRP A 785 -21.99 -19.21 9.02
C TRP A 785 -23.37 -18.55 9.04
N GLU A 786 -23.47 -17.26 8.71
CA GLU A 786 -24.71 -16.49 8.82
C GLU A 786 -25.51 -16.32 7.53
N VAL A 787 -24.85 -16.49 6.38
CA VAL A 787 -25.42 -16.17 5.06
C VAL A 787 -25.02 -17.26 4.08
N GLU A 788 -26.00 -18.05 3.63
CA GLU A 788 -25.85 -18.98 2.51
C GLU A 788 -25.39 -18.22 1.26
N ASP A 789 -24.58 -18.85 0.42
CA ASP A 789 -24.06 -18.28 -0.83
C ASP A 789 -23.14 -17.05 -0.66
N LEU A 790 -22.64 -16.80 0.56
CA LEU A 790 -21.62 -15.78 0.85
C LEU A 790 -20.31 -16.44 1.28
N PHE A 791 -19.25 -16.21 0.52
CA PHE A 791 -17.92 -16.77 0.74
C PHE A 791 -16.89 -15.67 1.05
N VAL A 792 -15.82 -16.04 1.76
CA VAL A 792 -14.62 -15.21 1.97
C VAL A 792 -13.40 -15.94 1.40
N ALA A 793 -12.60 -15.26 0.59
CA ALA A 793 -11.45 -15.81 -0.12
C ALA A 793 -10.27 -14.83 -0.10
N ASP A 794 -9.77 -14.49 1.08
CA ASP A 794 -8.54 -13.70 1.28
C ASP A 794 -7.84 -14.05 2.60
N ALA A 795 -6.69 -13.41 2.88
CA ALA A 795 -5.87 -13.66 4.07
C ALA A 795 -6.60 -13.52 5.43
N SER A 796 -7.79 -12.89 5.47
CA SER A 796 -8.60 -12.84 6.69
C SER A 796 -9.03 -14.21 7.20
N VAL A 797 -9.06 -15.26 6.38
CA VAL A 797 -9.57 -16.58 6.81
C VAL A 797 -8.54 -17.45 7.54
N PHE A 798 -7.29 -17.02 7.69
CA PHE A 798 -6.24 -17.84 8.33
C PHE A 798 -6.56 -18.12 9.82
N PRO A 799 -6.38 -19.36 10.33
CA PRO A 799 -6.57 -19.65 11.76
C PRO A 799 -5.56 -18.95 12.69
N THR A 800 -4.28 -18.99 12.36
CA THR A 800 -3.16 -18.38 13.12
C THR A 800 -2.15 -17.70 12.19
N ALA A 801 -1.11 -17.06 12.74
CA ALA A 801 0.03 -16.56 11.96
C ALA A 801 0.73 -17.70 11.18
N LEU A 802 1.29 -17.39 10.01
CA LEU A 802 1.94 -18.36 9.10
C LEU A 802 3.46 -18.46 9.29
N GLY A 803 4.13 -17.41 9.78
CA GLY A 803 5.59 -17.31 9.91
C GLY A 803 6.35 -17.14 8.59
N MET A 804 5.65 -17.09 7.45
CA MET A 804 6.21 -16.96 6.09
C MET A 804 5.41 -15.96 5.24
N ASN A 805 5.94 -15.61 4.07
CA ASN A 805 5.25 -14.73 3.12
C ASN A 805 3.95 -15.40 2.60
N PRO A 806 2.75 -14.85 2.86
CA PRO A 806 1.50 -15.61 2.79
C PRO A 806 0.90 -15.78 1.39
N MET A 807 1.58 -15.35 0.32
CA MET A 807 0.96 -15.26 -1.01
C MET A 807 0.46 -16.60 -1.55
N ILE A 808 1.25 -17.68 -1.44
CA ILE A 808 0.88 -19.02 -1.93
C ILE A 808 -0.27 -19.59 -1.09
N THR A 809 -0.18 -19.49 0.24
CA THR A 809 -1.24 -19.93 1.18
C THR A 809 -2.57 -19.22 0.92
N VAL A 810 -2.58 -17.89 0.71
CA VAL A 810 -3.81 -17.16 0.34
C VAL A 810 -4.41 -17.65 -0.97
N GLN A 811 -3.59 -17.88 -2.00
CA GLN A 811 -4.06 -18.36 -3.29
C GLN A 811 -4.55 -19.81 -3.23
N SER A 812 -3.91 -20.67 -2.44
CA SER A 812 -4.27 -22.08 -2.29
C SER A 812 -5.59 -22.25 -1.53
N ILE A 813 -5.80 -21.49 -0.45
CA ILE A 813 -7.10 -21.46 0.26
C ILE A 813 -8.20 -20.91 -0.66
N ALA A 814 -7.89 -19.88 -1.47
CA ALA A 814 -8.84 -19.34 -2.44
C ALA A 814 -9.17 -20.32 -3.56
N TYR A 815 -8.22 -21.15 -4.01
CA TYR A 815 -8.46 -22.25 -4.96
C TYR A 815 -9.44 -23.28 -4.37
N CYS A 816 -9.22 -23.74 -3.14
CA CYS A 816 -10.13 -24.67 -2.44
C CYS A 816 -11.54 -24.06 -2.23
N THR A 817 -11.59 -22.76 -1.92
CA THR A 817 -12.83 -21.99 -1.83
C THR A 817 -13.54 -21.90 -3.19
N ALA A 818 -12.80 -21.72 -4.30
CA ALA A 818 -13.35 -21.72 -5.65
C ALA A 818 -13.98 -23.08 -6.01
N GLN A 819 -13.36 -24.20 -5.64
CA GLN A 819 -13.95 -25.53 -5.83
C GLN A 819 -15.26 -25.70 -5.04
N SER A 820 -15.32 -25.18 -3.81
CA SER A 820 -16.55 -25.15 -3.00
C SER A 820 -17.65 -24.32 -3.68
N VAL A 821 -17.32 -23.14 -4.22
CA VAL A 821 -18.25 -22.31 -5.00
C VAL A 821 -18.70 -23.00 -6.29
N LEU A 822 -17.82 -23.71 -7.00
CA LEU A 822 -18.18 -24.49 -8.18
C LEU A 822 -19.20 -25.58 -7.86
N GLN A 823 -19.07 -26.30 -6.73
CA GLN A 823 -20.09 -27.27 -6.32
C GLN A 823 -21.45 -26.61 -6.07
N VAL A 824 -21.47 -25.46 -5.40
CA VAL A 824 -22.70 -24.69 -5.13
C VAL A 824 -23.34 -24.18 -6.42
N LEU A 825 -22.56 -23.63 -7.34
CA LEU A 825 -23.05 -23.15 -8.64
C LEU A 825 -23.56 -24.29 -9.54
N LYS A 826 -22.88 -25.45 -9.56
CA LYS A 826 -23.36 -26.67 -10.24
C LYS A 826 -24.75 -27.08 -9.70
N ARG A 827 -24.90 -27.16 -8.37
CA ARG A 827 -26.18 -27.47 -7.68
C ARG A 827 -27.29 -26.41 -7.91
N LYS A 828 -26.95 -25.21 -8.40
CA LYS A 828 -27.90 -24.15 -8.81
C LYS A 828 -28.18 -24.12 -10.32
N ARG A 829 -27.50 -24.92 -11.14
CA ARG A 829 -27.82 -25.13 -12.57
C ARG A 829 -28.72 -26.35 -12.80
N THR A 830 -28.81 -27.25 -11.81
CA THR A 830 -29.65 -28.45 -11.81
C THR A 830 -30.97 -28.27 -11.04
N LYS A 831 -31.41 -27.03 -10.81
CA LYS A 831 -32.62 -26.63 -10.10
C LYS A 831 -33.24 -25.40 -10.79
#